data_AF-A0A8T2WGE9-F1
#
_entry.id   AF-A0A8T2WGE9-F1
#
_cell.length_a   1.000
_cell.length_b   1.000
_cell.length_c   1.000
_cell.angle_alpha   90.00
_cell.angle_beta   90.00
_cell.angle_gamma   90.00
#
_symmetry.space_group_name_H-M   'P 1'
#
loop_
_entity.id
_entity.type
_entity.pdbx_description
1 polymer ?
#
loop_
_entity_poly.entity_id
_entity_poly.type
_entity_poly.pdbx_seq_one_letter_code
_entity_poly.pdbx_strand_id
1 'polypeptide(L)'
;MPPKFDPSEVLEVFVRATGGEVGAASSLAPKIGPLGLSPKKVGEDIAKETAKEWKGLRVTVKLTVQNRQAKVSVVPSAAALVIKALKEPVRDRKKEKDIKHNGNISLEDIKEIARIMRDRSCAATFSGTCKEMLGSAVSVGCTVDGEDPRDIQAKIDEGEIGLSITPQAGCIARRQSAQITEPTQPLDTMPDYIFEEALAPLDKRNMARSVRAVILAGGETRNPLTRYRAMPAVPIGSALRLVDIPINNCMKAGVNKIYVLTQFQSHALNSHISTSYPPVKFAGPEGAGWVDVLAAQQTVTEKEWYRGSADAIRKNINELKDEARGIAPATDYIILSGSAVYTLDMGRVLAYHRARNADITIVTHLVDEQTAPKKGIARVHQSSGRVLKFEEKPSAASLKGMRSEINDVDTSEIGGNPQPEYLANMGIYIFKREALFELLAPSKSSAITHMGHHVIPNALAQGMKVHGYHYQGYWHDVSTLRDYYEANLDLAKDDAGIKQFEVEQGVSQKKGRMLPPALMQGEVSVKSSLIDDGAVLVDCNVKNSVIGEKMFIGPGSVVENSLLLGSPNWTNQSLRAKAQAKGARVYGVGSNCVIRDAILDKNVTIEDNVQIINAENIQECDRADSHGYMIQDGIVVIMKDVTIPSGTVI
;
A
#
# COMPACT_ATOMS: atom_id res chain seq x y z
N MET A 1 -10.18 -39.14 -10.68
CA MET A 1 -10.96 -38.81 -11.89
C MET A 1 -10.45 -37.49 -12.42
N PRO A 2 -10.12 -37.35 -13.72
CA PRO A 2 -9.91 -36.03 -14.30
C PRO A 2 -11.18 -35.17 -14.04
N PRO A 3 -11.04 -33.85 -13.79
CA PRO A 3 -12.15 -33.00 -13.42
C PRO A 3 -13.30 -33.10 -14.43
N LYS A 4 -14.54 -33.16 -13.94
CA LYS A 4 -15.74 -33.18 -14.77
C LYS A 4 -15.73 -31.93 -15.65
N PHE A 5 -15.71 -32.14 -16.96
CA PHE A 5 -15.72 -31.09 -17.98
C PHE A 5 -17.04 -30.33 -17.93
N ASP A 6 -16.98 -29.03 -17.65
CA ASP A 6 -18.15 -28.15 -17.71
C ASP A 6 -18.43 -27.79 -19.19
N PRO A 7 -19.58 -28.20 -19.77
CA PRO A 7 -19.89 -27.95 -21.17
C PRO A 7 -20.16 -26.47 -21.49
N SER A 8 -20.30 -25.61 -20.48
CA SER A 8 -20.52 -24.17 -20.64
C SER A 8 -19.22 -23.35 -20.60
N GLU A 9 -18.11 -23.94 -20.16
CA GLU A 9 -16.83 -23.25 -20.03
C GLU A 9 -16.20 -22.97 -21.41
N VAL A 10 -15.91 -21.69 -21.66
CA VAL A 10 -15.22 -21.23 -22.88
C VAL A 10 -13.76 -21.00 -22.55
N LEU A 11 -12.87 -21.82 -23.12
CA LEU A 11 -11.43 -21.75 -22.90
C LEU A 11 -10.72 -21.10 -24.08
N GLU A 12 -9.90 -20.09 -23.80
CA GLU A 12 -9.14 -19.38 -24.83
C GLU A 12 -7.67 -19.80 -24.84
N VAL A 13 -7.19 -20.35 -25.95
CA VAL A 13 -5.80 -20.80 -26.11
C VAL A 13 -5.12 -20.03 -27.23
N PHE A 14 -3.96 -19.45 -26.93
CA PHE A 14 -3.16 -18.69 -27.90
C PHE A 14 -1.96 -19.50 -28.41
N VAL A 15 -1.85 -19.62 -29.74
CA VAL A 15 -0.79 -20.36 -30.43
C VAL A 15 -0.17 -19.49 -31.52
N ARG A 16 1.15 -19.55 -31.70
CA ARG A 16 1.83 -18.92 -32.84
C ARG A 16 1.94 -19.91 -33.98
N ALA A 17 1.45 -19.54 -35.16
CA ALA A 17 1.49 -20.35 -36.38
C ALA A 17 2.02 -19.53 -37.56
N THR A 18 2.57 -20.21 -38.57
CA THR A 18 2.90 -19.60 -39.86
C THR A 18 1.69 -19.74 -40.75
N GLY A 19 1.22 -18.64 -41.34
CA GLY A 19 -0.03 -18.66 -42.09
C GLY A 19 0.06 -19.49 -43.37
N GLY A 20 -0.95 -20.33 -43.60
CA GLY A 20 -1.04 -21.22 -44.76
C GLY A 20 -0.21 -22.51 -44.67
N GLU A 21 0.54 -22.74 -43.59
CA GLU A 21 1.25 -23.99 -43.34
C GLU A 21 0.67 -24.74 -42.14
N VAL A 22 0.56 -26.07 -42.26
CA VAL A 22 0.18 -26.91 -41.12
C VAL A 22 1.37 -27.01 -40.17
N GLY A 23 1.24 -26.39 -38.99
CA GLY A 23 2.27 -26.43 -37.95
C GLY A 23 2.57 -27.85 -37.47
N ALA A 24 3.79 -28.09 -36.99
CA ALA A 24 4.18 -29.41 -36.50
C ALA A 24 3.28 -29.88 -35.34
N ALA A 25 2.73 -31.09 -35.44
CA ALA A 25 1.84 -31.65 -34.41
C ALA A 25 2.47 -31.68 -33.01
N SER A 26 3.80 -31.82 -32.93
CA SER A 26 4.60 -31.75 -31.70
C SER A 26 4.54 -30.39 -31.00
N SER A 27 4.32 -29.29 -31.74
CA SER A 27 4.23 -27.94 -31.17
C SER A 27 2.82 -27.60 -30.65
N LEU A 28 1.80 -28.27 -31.17
CA LEU A 28 0.39 -28.08 -30.81
C LEU A 28 -0.04 -29.03 -29.68
N ALA A 29 0.44 -30.28 -29.70
CA ALA A 29 0.03 -31.33 -28.77
C ALA A 29 0.10 -30.95 -27.27
N PRO A 30 1.14 -30.25 -26.77
CA PRO A 30 1.20 -29.86 -25.36
C PRO A 30 0.09 -28.89 -24.92
N LYS A 31 -0.40 -28.03 -25.84
CA LYS A 31 -1.36 -26.97 -25.52
C LYS A 31 -2.82 -27.39 -25.67
N ILE A 32 -3.12 -28.31 -26.58
CA ILE A 32 -4.49 -28.73 -26.91
C ILE A 32 -4.80 -30.19 -26.54
N GLY A 33 -3.76 -31.00 -26.28
CA GLY A 33 -3.89 -32.39 -25.85
C GLY A 33 -4.67 -32.56 -24.54
N PRO A 34 -4.42 -31.74 -23.50
CA PRO A 34 -5.21 -31.75 -22.27
C PRO A 34 -6.70 -31.39 -22.48
N LEU A 35 -7.03 -30.72 -23.59
CA LEU A 35 -8.40 -30.28 -23.94
C LEU A 35 -9.16 -31.31 -24.79
N GLY A 36 -8.55 -32.48 -25.07
CA GLY A 36 -9.17 -33.55 -25.86
C GLY A 36 -9.32 -33.23 -27.35
N LEU A 37 -8.55 -32.28 -27.88
CA LEU A 37 -8.56 -31.88 -29.29
C LEU A 37 -7.46 -32.59 -30.08
N SER A 38 -7.75 -32.98 -31.34
CA SER A 38 -6.76 -33.60 -32.23
C SER A 38 -5.80 -32.54 -32.81
N PRO A 39 -4.47 -32.64 -32.58
CA PRO A 39 -3.52 -31.68 -33.10
C PRO A 39 -3.43 -31.62 -34.62
N LYS A 40 -3.73 -32.73 -35.30
CA LYS A 40 -3.77 -32.78 -36.76
C LYS A 40 -4.92 -31.92 -37.30
N LYS A 41 -6.14 -32.11 -36.76
CA LYS A 41 -7.33 -31.39 -37.19
C LYS A 41 -7.24 -29.90 -36.88
N VAL A 42 -6.82 -29.54 -35.67
CA VAL A 42 -6.62 -28.13 -35.29
C VAL A 42 -5.52 -27.47 -36.13
N GLY A 43 -4.46 -28.19 -36.48
CA GLY A 43 -3.41 -27.69 -37.38
C GLY A 43 -3.93 -27.39 -38.79
N GLU A 44 -4.78 -28.26 -39.35
CA GLU A 44 -5.43 -28.06 -40.66
C GLU A 44 -6.41 -26.87 -40.64
N ASP A 45 -7.21 -26.73 -39.57
CA ASP A 45 -8.14 -25.61 -39.40
C ASP A 45 -7.40 -24.27 -39.26
N ILE A 46 -6.29 -24.25 -38.52
CA ILE A 46 -5.41 -23.07 -38.42
C ILE A 46 -4.82 -22.72 -39.79
N ALA A 47 -4.30 -23.71 -40.53
CA ALA A 47 -3.72 -23.48 -41.85
C ALA A 47 -4.76 -22.93 -42.83
N LYS A 48 -5.99 -23.46 -42.82
CA LYS A 48 -7.09 -23.00 -43.67
C LYS A 48 -7.52 -21.56 -43.36
N GLU A 49 -7.65 -21.21 -42.09
CA GLU A 49 -8.09 -19.87 -41.69
C GLU A 49 -7.00 -18.81 -41.94
N THR A 50 -5.74 -19.17 -41.70
CA THR A 50 -4.59 -18.27 -41.93
C THR A 50 -4.17 -18.17 -43.39
N ALA A 51 -4.51 -19.15 -44.24
CA ALA A 51 -4.21 -19.12 -45.68
C ALA A 51 -4.93 -17.99 -46.44
N LYS A 52 -6.05 -17.47 -45.91
CA LYS A 52 -6.86 -16.42 -46.56
C LYS A 52 -6.10 -15.10 -46.66
N GLU A 53 -5.59 -14.60 -45.54
CA GLU A 53 -5.03 -13.24 -45.44
C GLU A 53 -3.59 -13.17 -44.90
N TRP A 54 -3.05 -14.28 -44.38
CA TRP A 54 -1.79 -14.28 -43.61
C TRP A 54 -0.75 -15.27 -44.14
N LYS A 55 -0.87 -15.70 -45.40
CA LYS A 55 0.00 -16.70 -46.03
C LYS A 55 1.47 -16.29 -45.94
N GLY A 56 2.31 -17.12 -45.33
CA GLY A 56 3.75 -16.89 -45.16
C GLY A 56 4.15 -16.02 -43.96
N LEU A 57 3.20 -15.43 -43.23
CA LEU A 57 3.46 -14.59 -42.06
C LEU A 57 3.32 -15.37 -40.75
N ARG A 58 4.15 -15.05 -39.75
CA ARG A 58 4.06 -15.66 -38.42
C ARG A 58 3.06 -14.86 -37.57
N VAL A 59 1.87 -15.42 -37.38
CA VAL A 59 0.75 -14.77 -36.68
C VAL A 59 0.36 -15.52 -35.41
N THR A 60 -0.25 -14.83 -34.46
CA THR A 60 -0.85 -15.43 -33.28
C THR A 60 -2.31 -15.79 -33.60
N VAL A 61 -2.73 -16.98 -33.20
CA VAL A 61 -4.05 -17.52 -33.44
C VAL A 61 -4.69 -17.83 -32.10
N LYS A 62 -5.90 -17.32 -31.89
CA LYS A 62 -6.74 -17.58 -30.72
C LYS A 62 -7.71 -18.71 -31.06
N LEU A 63 -7.61 -19.78 -30.30
CA LEU A 63 -8.52 -20.92 -30.32
C LEU A 63 -9.53 -20.75 -29.19
N THR A 64 -10.79 -20.58 -29.54
CA THR A 64 -11.89 -20.57 -28.56
C THR A 64 -12.43 -21.99 -28.49
N VAL A 65 -12.18 -22.69 -27.39
CA VAL A 65 -12.55 -24.08 -27.18
C VAL A 65 -13.81 -24.14 -26.33
N GLN A 66 -14.87 -24.69 -26.89
CA GLN A 66 -16.13 -24.96 -26.19
C GLN A 66 -16.62 -26.33 -26.61
N ASN A 67 -17.05 -27.16 -25.66
CA ASN A 67 -17.57 -28.51 -25.93
C ASN A 67 -16.67 -29.36 -26.86
N ARG A 68 -15.34 -29.35 -26.63
CA ARG A 68 -14.31 -30.04 -27.44
C ARG A 68 -14.31 -29.67 -28.93
N GLN A 69 -14.83 -28.51 -29.29
CA GLN A 69 -14.71 -27.91 -30.61
C GLN A 69 -13.91 -26.61 -30.49
N ALA A 70 -12.98 -26.39 -31.41
CA ALA A 70 -12.14 -25.19 -31.43
C ALA A 70 -12.57 -24.28 -32.58
N LYS A 71 -12.97 -23.04 -32.26
CA LYS A 71 -13.13 -21.97 -33.24
C LYS A 71 -11.83 -21.21 -33.39
N VAL A 72 -11.33 -21.12 -34.62
CA VAL A 72 -10.05 -20.45 -34.94
C VAL A 72 -10.31 -18.99 -35.27
N SER A 73 -9.55 -18.07 -34.65
CA SER A 73 -9.54 -16.64 -34.99
C SER A 73 -8.11 -16.13 -35.01
N VAL A 74 -7.75 -15.31 -36.00
CA VAL A 74 -6.40 -14.75 -36.11
C VAL A 74 -6.33 -13.45 -35.30
N VAL A 75 -5.32 -13.36 -34.45
CA VAL A 75 -5.02 -12.17 -33.65
C VAL A 75 -3.71 -11.59 -34.18
N PRO A 76 -3.78 -10.64 -35.13
CA PRO A 76 -2.57 -10.16 -35.80
C PRO A 76 -1.74 -9.28 -34.87
N SER A 77 -0.42 -9.39 -34.97
CA SER A 77 0.52 -8.49 -34.30
C SER A 77 0.70 -7.20 -35.11
N ALA A 78 1.17 -6.14 -34.46
CA ALA A 78 1.48 -4.86 -35.10
C ALA A 78 2.40 -5.05 -36.33
N ALA A 79 3.50 -5.78 -36.17
CA ALA A 79 4.42 -6.08 -37.27
C ALA A 79 3.77 -6.84 -38.44
N ALA A 80 2.82 -7.75 -38.18
CA ALA A 80 2.12 -8.47 -39.24
C ALA A 80 1.17 -7.56 -40.04
N LEU A 81 0.51 -6.61 -39.37
CA LEU A 81 -0.34 -5.60 -40.01
C LEU A 81 0.48 -4.61 -40.85
N VAL A 82 1.64 -4.19 -40.34
CA VAL A 82 2.59 -3.33 -41.07
C VAL A 82 3.12 -4.03 -42.33
N ILE A 83 3.51 -5.31 -42.23
CA ILE A 83 3.97 -6.08 -43.41
C ILE A 83 2.82 -6.30 -44.42
N LYS A 84 1.57 -6.47 -43.95
CA LYS A 84 0.40 -6.55 -44.85
C LYS A 84 0.19 -5.24 -45.62
N ALA A 85 0.39 -4.09 -44.98
CA ALA A 85 0.26 -2.78 -45.62
C ALA A 85 1.34 -2.51 -46.68
N LEU A 86 2.52 -3.14 -46.58
CA LEU A 86 3.59 -3.04 -47.59
C LEU A 86 3.23 -3.68 -48.94
N LYS A 87 2.18 -4.52 -49.01
CA LYS A 87 1.73 -5.22 -50.24
C LYS A 87 2.86 -5.92 -51.01
N GLU A 88 3.89 -6.40 -50.30
CA GLU A 88 5.00 -7.13 -50.93
C GLU A 88 4.52 -8.47 -51.52
N PRO A 89 5.07 -8.91 -52.67
CA PRO A 89 4.69 -10.18 -53.27
C PRO A 89 5.05 -11.34 -52.34
N VAL A 90 4.20 -12.38 -52.31
CA VAL A 90 4.39 -13.58 -51.48
C VAL A 90 5.69 -14.29 -51.90
N ARG A 91 6.73 -14.24 -51.09
CA ARG A 91 8.04 -14.88 -51.36
C ARG A 91 8.24 -16.11 -50.48
N ASP A 92 8.74 -17.20 -51.09
CA ASP A 92 8.92 -18.50 -50.45
C ASP A 92 10.09 -18.51 -49.45
N ARG A 93 9.77 -18.62 -48.14
CA ARG A 93 10.73 -18.60 -47.02
C ARG A 93 11.75 -19.75 -47.01
N LYS A 94 11.57 -20.76 -47.86
CA LYS A 94 12.50 -21.89 -48.00
C LYS A 94 13.70 -21.59 -48.92
N LYS A 95 13.62 -20.55 -49.76
CA LYS A 95 14.67 -20.17 -50.72
C LYS A 95 15.50 -18.95 -50.29
N GLU A 96 14.90 -18.00 -49.58
CA GLU A 96 15.58 -16.80 -49.08
C GLU A 96 15.39 -16.69 -47.55
N LYS A 97 16.52 -16.56 -46.82
CA LYS A 97 16.55 -16.28 -45.37
C LYS A 97 16.97 -14.82 -45.16
N ASP A 98 16.50 -14.21 -44.06
CA ASP A 98 16.77 -12.81 -43.66
C ASP A 98 16.28 -11.75 -44.65
N ILE A 99 14.96 -11.76 -44.91
CA ILE A 99 14.27 -10.80 -45.78
C ILE A 99 14.27 -9.41 -45.11
N LYS A 100 14.87 -8.42 -45.76
CA LYS A 100 14.77 -7.00 -45.39
C LYS A 100 13.56 -6.37 -46.09
N HIS A 101 12.62 -5.82 -45.32
CA HIS A 101 11.42 -5.16 -45.83
C HIS A 101 11.71 -3.67 -46.05
N ASN A 102 12.23 -3.30 -47.22
CA ASN A 102 12.62 -1.91 -47.52
C ASN A 102 11.51 -1.09 -48.20
N GLY A 103 10.24 -1.50 -48.07
CA GLY A 103 9.13 -0.79 -48.70
C GLY A 103 8.68 0.46 -47.94
N ASN A 104 7.84 1.27 -48.58
CA ASN A 104 7.27 2.51 -48.02
C ASN A 104 5.76 2.33 -47.75
N ILE A 105 5.28 2.77 -46.60
CA ILE A 105 3.86 2.76 -46.20
C ILE A 105 3.37 4.20 -46.05
N SER A 106 2.09 4.49 -46.29
CA SER A 106 1.56 5.83 -46.04
C SER A 106 1.23 6.07 -44.56
N LEU A 107 1.29 7.32 -44.09
CA LEU A 107 0.86 7.64 -42.72
C LEU A 107 -0.63 7.33 -42.48
N GLU A 108 -1.47 7.37 -43.53
CA GLU A 108 -2.89 6.98 -43.43
C GLU A 108 -3.06 5.48 -43.18
N ASP A 109 -2.26 4.61 -43.81
CA ASP A 109 -2.26 3.18 -43.54
C ASP A 109 -1.84 2.89 -42.08
N ILE A 110 -0.91 3.67 -41.53
CA ILE A 110 -0.51 3.57 -40.12
C ILE A 110 -1.65 3.97 -39.18
N LYS A 111 -2.41 5.02 -39.50
CA LYS A 111 -3.61 5.40 -38.72
C LYS A 111 -4.66 4.29 -38.77
N GLU A 112 -4.87 3.64 -39.91
CA GLU A 112 -5.81 2.53 -40.03
C GLU A 112 -5.37 1.31 -39.19
N ILE A 113 -4.08 0.95 -39.25
CA ILE A 113 -3.51 -0.10 -38.39
C ILE A 113 -3.64 0.27 -36.91
N ALA A 114 -3.39 1.53 -36.55
CA ALA A 114 -3.54 2.02 -35.18
C ALA A 114 -4.99 1.95 -34.69
N ARG A 115 -5.99 2.16 -35.56
CA ARG A 115 -7.41 1.95 -35.22
C ARG A 115 -7.71 0.48 -34.91
N ILE A 116 -7.18 -0.45 -35.71
CA ILE A 116 -7.36 -1.90 -35.48
C ILE A 116 -6.66 -2.37 -34.19
N MET A 117 -5.53 -1.75 -33.83
CA MET A 117 -4.76 -2.08 -32.63
C MET A 117 -5.25 -1.35 -31.37
N ARG A 118 -6.19 -0.40 -31.49
CA ARG A 118 -6.58 0.50 -30.40
C ARG A 118 -7.07 -0.23 -29.15
N ASP A 119 -7.90 -1.25 -29.32
CA ASP A 119 -8.45 -2.03 -28.20
C ASP A 119 -7.42 -2.91 -27.48
N ARG A 120 -6.23 -3.07 -28.06
CA ARG A 120 -5.13 -3.89 -27.51
C ARG A 120 -3.90 -3.07 -27.13
N SER A 121 -3.87 -1.80 -27.52
CA SER A 121 -2.79 -0.86 -27.21
C SER A 121 -2.98 -0.34 -25.79
N CYS A 122 -1.91 -0.32 -25.00
CA CYS A 122 -1.93 0.27 -23.66
C CYS A 122 -1.75 1.80 -23.71
N ALA A 123 -1.64 2.40 -24.90
CA ALA A 123 -1.43 3.83 -25.07
C ALA A 123 -2.70 4.63 -24.74
N ALA A 124 -2.55 5.67 -23.90
CA ALA A 124 -3.65 6.52 -23.47
C ALA A 124 -4.32 7.28 -24.64
N THR A 125 -3.54 7.71 -25.64
CA THR A 125 -4.03 8.50 -26.79
C THR A 125 -3.86 7.77 -28.11
N PHE A 126 -4.69 8.11 -29.10
CA PHE A 126 -4.58 7.56 -30.46
C PHE A 126 -3.21 7.86 -31.09
N SER A 127 -2.65 9.05 -30.79
CA SER A 127 -1.27 9.41 -31.13
C SER A 127 -0.26 8.41 -30.55
N GLY A 128 -0.42 8.02 -29.27
CA GLY A 128 0.41 6.98 -28.67
C GLY A 128 0.31 5.62 -29.37
N THR A 129 -0.89 5.21 -29.79
CA THR A 129 -1.06 3.98 -30.59
C THR A 129 -0.41 4.11 -31.98
N CYS A 130 -0.46 5.30 -32.60
CA CYS A 130 0.27 5.56 -33.86
C CYS A 130 1.79 5.48 -33.68
N LYS A 131 2.34 5.99 -32.56
CA LYS A 131 3.76 5.86 -32.23
C LYS A 131 4.18 4.40 -32.02
N GLU A 132 3.34 3.58 -31.40
CA GLU A 132 3.58 2.13 -31.30
C GLU A 132 3.66 1.46 -32.68
N MET A 133 2.80 1.89 -33.62
CA MET A 133 2.82 1.36 -35.00
C MET A 133 4.05 1.85 -35.77
N LEU A 134 4.45 3.11 -35.59
CA LEU A 134 5.69 3.65 -36.15
C LEU A 134 6.92 2.93 -35.59
N GLY A 135 6.96 2.60 -34.29
CA GLY A 135 8.02 1.78 -33.70
C GLY A 135 8.06 0.35 -34.27
N SER A 136 6.89 -0.20 -34.63
CA SER A 136 6.81 -1.48 -35.34
C SER A 136 7.32 -1.36 -36.78
N ALA A 137 7.09 -0.23 -37.46
CA ALA A 137 7.64 0.07 -38.78
C ALA A 137 9.18 0.14 -38.77
N VAL A 138 9.78 0.80 -37.75
CA VAL A 138 11.25 0.79 -37.53
C VAL A 138 11.79 -0.64 -37.39
N SER A 139 11.08 -1.49 -36.64
CA SER A 139 11.50 -2.87 -36.39
C SER A 139 11.38 -3.77 -37.63
N VAL A 140 10.43 -3.46 -38.52
CA VAL A 140 10.25 -4.15 -39.80
C VAL A 140 11.25 -3.65 -40.86
N GLY A 141 11.69 -2.39 -40.75
CA GLY A 141 12.66 -1.76 -41.65
C GLY A 141 12.03 -0.93 -42.78
N CYS A 142 10.75 -0.60 -42.68
CA CYS A 142 10.03 0.20 -43.68
C CYS A 142 10.08 1.70 -43.39
N THR A 143 10.00 2.51 -44.45
CA THR A 143 9.82 3.97 -44.36
C THR A 143 8.33 4.32 -44.37
N VAL A 144 8.00 5.50 -43.86
CA VAL A 144 6.62 6.01 -43.82
C VAL A 144 6.59 7.36 -44.52
N ASP A 145 5.78 7.50 -45.57
CA ASP A 145 5.75 8.68 -46.44
C ASP A 145 7.15 9.14 -46.93
N GLY A 146 8.07 8.20 -47.10
CA GLY A 146 9.45 8.47 -47.54
C GLY A 146 10.42 8.95 -46.45
N GLU A 147 9.96 9.11 -45.21
CA GLU A 147 10.77 9.51 -44.05
C GLU A 147 11.05 8.32 -43.12
N ASP A 148 12.06 8.46 -42.25
CA ASP A 148 12.32 7.48 -41.19
C ASP A 148 11.17 7.53 -40.15
N PRO A 149 10.60 6.38 -39.74
CA PRO A 149 9.51 6.40 -38.78
C PRO A 149 9.87 6.97 -37.39
N ARG A 150 11.17 7.14 -37.07
CA ARG A 150 11.64 7.86 -35.88
C ARG A 150 11.51 9.37 -36.02
N ASP A 151 11.74 9.90 -37.21
CA ASP A 151 11.62 11.33 -37.49
C ASP A 151 10.13 11.74 -37.46
N ILE A 152 9.24 10.89 -37.96
CA ILE A 152 7.79 11.09 -37.85
C ILE A 152 7.32 10.98 -36.39
N GLN A 153 7.92 10.11 -35.57
CA GLN A 153 7.63 10.07 -34.14
C GLN A 153 8.00 11.39 -33.45
N ALA A 154 9.17 11.94 -33.77
CA ALA A 154 9.60 13.23 -33.26
C ALA A 154 8.66 14.37 -33.70
N LYS A 155 8.24 14.41 -34.97
CA LYS A 155 7.25 15.38 -35.46
C LYS A 155 5.87 15.25 -34.79
N ILE A 156 5.49 14.05 -34.35
CA ILE A 156 4.27 13.83 -33.56
C ILE A 156 4.48 14.26 -32.10
N ASP A 157 5.68 14.13 -31.55
CA ASP A 157 6.04 14.65 -30.22
C ASP A 157 6.05 16.19 -30.20
N GLU A 158 6.54 16.82 -31.27
CA GLU A 158 6.61 18.28 -31.45
C GLU A 158 5.27 18.92 -31.85
N GLY A 159 4.25 18.10 -32.14
CA GLY A 159 2.90 18.56 -32.47
C GLY A 159 2.69 19.04 -33.91
N GLU A 160 3.66 18.85 -34.80
CA GLU A 160 3.59 19.25 -36.22
C GLU A 160 2.60 18.39 -37.03
N ILE A 161 2.34 17.15 -36.60
CA ILE A 161 1.40 16.22 -37.25
C ILE A 161 0.15 16.06 -36.37
N GLY A 162 -0.89 16.83 -36.68
CA GLY A 162 -2.18 16.80 -35.98
C GLY A 162 -2.98 15.51 -36.23
N LEU A 163 -3.05 14.63 -35.23
CA LEU A 163 -3.85 13.39 -35.26
C LEU A 163 -5.05 13.49 -34.31
N SER A 164 -6.07 14.26 -34.69
CA SER A 164 -7.33 14.36 -33.94
C SER A 164 -8.33 13.28 -34.37
N ILE A 165 -8.94 12.58 -33.42
CA ILE A 165 -10.15 11.76 -33.66
C ILE A 165 -11.27 12.22 -32.72
N THR A 166 -12.44 12.46 -33.31
CA THR A 166 -13.72 12.67 -32.61
C THR A 166 -14.23 11.33 -32.04
N PRO A 167 -14.61 11.23 -30.75
CA PRO A 167 -15.03 9.96 -30.17
C PRO A 167 -16.40 9.51 -30.70
N GLN A 168 -16.47 8.34 -31.35
CA GLN A 168 -17.73 7.62 -31.58
C GLN A 168 -18.08 6.78 -30.34
N ALA A 169 -19.37 6.80 -30.00
CA ALA A 169 -19.94 6.29 -28.76
C ALA A 169 -19.90 4.76 -28.64
N GLY A 170 -19.52 4.27 -27.45
CA GLY A 170 -19.80 2.90 -27.05
C GLY A 170 -18.75 2.21 -26.18
N CYS A 171 -18.38 2.78 -25.03
CA CYS A 171 -18.14 2.03 -23.78
C CYS A 171 -17.75 2.99 -22.65
N ILE A 172 -18.61 3.04 -21.63
CA ILE A 172 -18.45 3.83 -20.41
C ILE A 172 -17.59 3.03 -19.43
N ALA A 173 -16.39 3.51 -19.09
CA ALA A 173 -15.77 3.30 -17.77
C ALA A 173 -14.55 4.21 -17.55
N ARG A 174 -14.74 5.20 -16.66
CA ARG A 174 -13.76 5.82 -15.75
C ARG A 174 -12.36 6.16 -16.28
N ARG A 175 -12.19 7.44 -16.64
CA ARG A 175 -11.28 8.42 -16.01
C ARG A 175 -11.27 9.66 -16.90
N GLN A 176 -11.82 10.77 -16.40
CA GLN A 176 -11.55 12.08 -17.00
C GLN A 176 -10.08 12.40 -16.72
N SER A 177 -9.22 12.24 -17.72
CA SER A 177 -7.90 12.87 -17.73
C SER A 177 -8.04 14.15 -18.55
N ALA A 178 -7.98 15.29 -17.87
CA ALA A 178 -7.76 16.57 -18.50
C ALA A 178 -6.49 16.49 -19.37
N GLN A 179 -6.51 17.12 -20.54
CA GLN A 179 -5.35 17.29 -21.39
C GLN A 179 -4.27 18.07 -20.62
N ILE A 180 -3.13 17.45 -20.38
CA ILE A 180 -1.92 18.14 -19.91
C ILE A 180 -1.24 18.69 -21.16
N THR A 181 -1.55 19.93 -21.52
CA THR A 181 -0.58 20.79 -22.22
C THR A 181 0.66 20.91 -21.34
N GLU A 182 1.85 20.76 -21.91
CA GLU A 182 3.08 21.11 -21.20
C GLU A 182 2.92 22.51 -20.62
N PRO A 183 3.22 22.70 -19.32
CA PRO A 183 3.06 23.99 -18.72
C PRO A 183 4.07 24.96 -19.36
N THR A 184 3.55 26.00 -19.99
CA THR A 184 4.30 27.16 -20.48
C THR A 184 4.89 28.02 -19.35
N GLN A 185 4.83 27.55 -18.10
CA GLN A 185 5.32 28.22 -16.90
C GLN A 185 6.35 27.34 -16.17
N PRO A 186 7.40 27.93 -15.55
CA PRO A 186 8.38 27.18 -14.76
C PRO A 186 7.69 26.31 -13.70
N LEU A 187 8.13 25.05 -13.52
CA LEU A 187 7.61 24.11 -12.50
C LEU A 187 7.50 24.74 -11.10
N ASP A 188 8.37 25.72 -10.79
CA ASP A 188 8.43 26.43 -9.51
C ASP A 188 7.26 27.40 -9.25
N THR A 189 6.39 27.63 -10.24
CA THR A 189 5.28 28.61 -10.17
C THR A 189 3.89 27.98 -10.21
N MET A 190 3.80 26.65 -10.32
CA MET A 190 2.51 25.94 -10.35
C MET A 190 1.91 25.76 -8.96
N PRO A 191 0.57 25.80 -8.84
CA PRO A 191 -0.11 25.34 -7.63
C PRO A 191 0.32 23.91 -7.27
N ASP A 192 0.55 23.65 -5.98
CA ASP A 192 1.14 22.40 -5.49
C ASP A 192 0.38 21.15 -5.95
N TYR A 193 -0.95 21.19 -6.00
CA TYR A 193 -1.78 20.06 -6.44
C TYR A 193 -1.57 19.67 -7.91
N ILE A 194 -1.38 20.65 -8.82
CA ILE A 194 -1.11 20.39 -10.25
C ILE A 194 0.29 19.81 -10.42
N PHE A 195 1.26 20.35 -9.68
CA PHE A 195 2.62 19.86 -9.70
C PHE A 195 2.68 18.38 -9.30
N GLU A 196 1.97 18.01 -8.22
CA GLU A 196 1.94 16.63 -7.72
C GLU A 196 1.40 15.63 -8.73
N GLU A 197 0.32 15.96 -9.44
CA GLU A 197 -0.28 15.09 -10.45
C GLU A 197 0.64 14.89 -11.67
N ALA A 198 1.51 15.86 -11.97
CA ALA A 198 2.44 15.80 -13.09
C ALA A 198 3.71 14.98 -12.82
N LEU A 199 3.97 14.54 -11.58
CA LEU A 199 5.19 13.82 -11.23
C LEU A 199 5.18 12.38 -11.73
N ALA A 200 6.21 12.02 -12.51
CA ALA A 200 6.42 10.64 -12.94
C ALA A 200 6.75 9.72 -11.74
N PRO A 201 6.27 8.46 -11.75
CA PRO A 201 6.60 7.50 -10.71
C PRO A 201 8.11 7.16 -10.72
N LEU A 202 8.70 7.09 -9.52
CA LEU A 202 10.12 6.76 -9.35
C LEU A 202 10.39 5.25 -9.59
N ASP A 203 11.58 4.93 -10.10
CA ASP A 203 12.04 3.54 -10.24
C ASP A 203 12.31 2.91 -8.86
N LYS A 204 11.56 1.85 -8.55
CA LYS A 204 11.65 1.11 -7.28
C LYS A 204 13.04 0.53 -7.04
N ARG A 205 13.78 0.12 -8.08
CA ARG A 205 15.14 -0.43 -7.91
C ARG A 205 16.12 0.65 -7.46
N ASN A 206 16.03 1.84 -8.05
CA ASN A 206 16.78 2.99 -7.59
C ASN A 206 16.43 3.34 -6.14
N MET A 207 15.13 3.39 -5.81
CA MET A 207 14.68 3.68 -4.44
C MET A 207 15.23 2.71 -3.39
N ALA A 208 15.21 1.41 -3.69
CA ALA A 208 15.78 0.38 -2.81
C ALA A 208 17.28 0.60 -2.51
N ARG A 209 18.02 1.26 -3.42
CA ARG A 209 19.43 1.59 -3.25
C ARG A 209 19.64 2.93 -2.54
N SER A 210 18.93 3.97 -2.97
CA SER A 210 19.20 5.37 -2.59
C SER A 210 18.48 5.84 -1.32
N VAL A 211 17.47 5.11 -0.82
CA VAL A 211 16.63 5.59 0.30
C VAL A 211 16.75 4.67 1.51
N ARG A 212 16.70 5.24 2.72
CA ARG A 212 16.49 4.50 3.98
C ARG A 212 15.25 5.01 4.69
N ALA A 213 14.54 4.12 5.35
CA ALA A 213 13.45 4.49 6.24
C ALA A 213 13.86 4.29 7.69
N VAL A 214 13.45 5.22 8.56
CA VAL A 214 13.68 5.20 9.99
C VAL A 214 12.33 5.39 10.67
N ILE A 215 11.80 4.31 11.24
CA ILE A 215 10.54 4.30 11.97
C ILE A 215 10.84 4.53 13.44
N LEU A 216 10.31 5.61 13.98
CA LEU A 216 10.40 5.95 15.39
C LEU A 216 9.31 5.19 16.13
N ALA A 217 9.71 4.11 16.82
CA ALA A 217 8.80 3.22 17.55
C ALA A 217 8.29 3.79 18.89
N GLY A 218 8.49 5.09 19.13
CA GLY A 218 7.93 5.82 20.25
C GLY A 218 8.63 5.58 21.59
N GLY A 219 8.30 6.45 22.55
CA GLY A 219 8.66 6.34 23.96
C GLY A 219 7.50 5.77 24.79
N GLU A 220 7.56 5.96 26.11
CA GLU A 220 6.48 5.57 27.02
C GLU A 220 5.18 6.34 26.70
N THR A 221 4.04 5.65 26.73
CA THR A 221 2.71 6.24 26.47
C THR A 221 1.78 5.96 27.63
N ARG A 222 0.70 6.76 27.76
CA ARG A 222 -0.35 6.49 28.77
C ARG A 222 -1.38 5.46 28.31
N ASN A 223 -1.24 4.91 27.09
CA ASN A 223 -2.18 3.93 26.58
C ASN A 223 -2.03 2.61 27.37
N PRO A 224 -3.11 2.09 27.99
CA PRO A 224 -3.12 0.84 28.75
C PRO A 224 -2.50 -0.36 28.03
N LEU A 225 -2.65 -0.41 26.71
CA LEU A 225 -2.15 -1.50 25.88
C LEU A 225 -0.63 -1.53 25.82
N THR A 226 0.05 -0.46 26.24
CA THR A 226 1.53 -0.35 26.25
C THR A 226 2.19 -0.82 27.53
N ARG A 227 1.43 -1.23 28.56
CA ARG A 227 2.00 -1.76 29.82
C ARG A 227 2.97 -2.94 29.59
N TYR A 228 2.71 -3.78 28.59
CA TYR A 228 3.48 -5.01 28.33
C TYR A 228 4.11 -5.09 26.94
N ARG A 229 4.02 -4.03 26.13
CA ARG A 229 4.55 -4.00 24.75
C ARG A 229 4.78 -2.57 24.31
N ALA A 230 5.72 -2.35 23.39
CA ALA A 230 5.86 -1.05 22.73
C ALA A 230 4.60 -0.70 21.92
N MET A 231 4.28 0.58 21.80
CA MET A 231 3.11 1.05 21.04
C MET A 231 3.06 0.49 19.60
N PRO A 232 4.15 0.44 18.83
CA PRO A 232 4.12 -0.11 17.47
C PRO A 232 3.87 -1.62 17.41
N ALA A 233 4.01 -2.33 18.54
CA ALA A 233 3.69 -3.74 18.66
C ALA A 233 2.24 -4.02 19.09
N VAL A 234 1.44 -2.97 19.34
CA VAL A 234 0.01 -3.10 19.59
C VAL A 234 -0.68 -3.59 18.30
N PRO A 235 -1.56 -4.60 18.37
CA PRO A 235 -2.33 -5.08 17.21
C PRO A 235 -3.20 -3.99 16.59
N ILE A 236 -3.46 -4.05 15.29
CA ILE A 236 -4.39 -3.17 14.59
C ILE A 236 -5.11 -3.97 13.50
N GLY A 237 -6.41 -3.75 13.32
CA GLY A 237 -7.13 -4.32 12.19
C GLY A 237 -7.10 -5.85 12.17
N SER A 238 -7.25 -6.46 13.35
CA SER A 238 -7.19 -7.91 13.65
C SER A 238 -5.85 -8.61 13.42
N ALA A 239 -5.18 -8.41 12.28
CA ALA A 239 -4.04 -9.21 11.82
C ALA A 239 -2.68 -8.48 11.86
N LEU A 240 -2.69 -7.15 11.83
CA LEU A 240 -1.49 -6.33 11.77
C LEU A 240 -1.06 -5.86 13.16
N ARG A 241 0.12 -5.25 13.22
CA ARG A 241 0.56 -4.37 14.30
C ARG A 241 0.78 -2.97 13.74
N LEU A 242 0.73 -1.96 14.60
CA LEU A 242 0.90 -0.57 14.16
C LEU A 242 2.20 -0.31 13.38
N VAL A 243 3.30 -1.00 13.68
CA VAL A 243 4.56 -0.90 12.93
C VAL A 243 4.44 -1.38 11.47
N ASP A 244 3.49 -2.26 11.17
CA ASP A 244 3.33 -2.80 9.82
C ASP A 244 2.88 -1.72 8.82
N ILE A 245 2.12 -0.72 9.28
CA ILE A 245 1.60 0.37 8.44
C ILE A 245 2.74 1.18 7.79
N PRO A 246 3.67 1.80 8.54
CA PRO A 246 4.80 2.51 7.93
C PRO A 246 5.72 1.57 7.13
N ILE A 247 5.92 0.32 7.57
CA ILE A 247 6.73 -0.66 6.81
C ILE A 247 6.11 -0.95 5.44
N ASN A 248 4.80 -1.20 5.39
CA ASN A 248 4.07 -1.51 4.16
C ASN A 248 4.10 -0.32 3.20
N ASN A 249 3.88 0.90 3.70
CA ASN A 249 3.98 2.12 2.89
C ASN A 249 5.38 2.28 2.27
N CYS A 250 6.45 2.02 3.03
CA CYS A 250 7.82 2.02 2.50
C CYS A 250 8.05 0.92 1.45
N MET A 251 7.66 -0.32 1.77
CA MET A 251 7.86 -1.49 0.89
C MET A 251 7.09 -1.33 -0.43
N LYS A 252 5.86 -0.81 -0.39
CA LYS A 252 5.04 -0.53 -1.58
C LYS A 252 5.74 0.45 -2.52
N ALA A 253 6.42 1.46 -1.95
CA ALA A 253 7.22 2.42 -2.71
C ALA A 253 8.57 1.86 -3.19
N GLY A 254 9.00 0.68 -2.71
CA GLY A 254 10.31 0.09 -3.04
C GLY A 254 11.42 0.44 -2.06
N VAL A 255 11.10 1.06 -0.93
CA VAL A 255 12.05 1.31 0.18
C VAL A 255 12.08 0.09 1.08
N ASN A 256 13.11 -0.74 0.94
CA ASN A 256 13.22 -2.05 1.59
C ASN A 256 14.38 -2.16 2.61
N LYS A 257 14.99 -1.03 2.96
CA LYS A 257 16.05 -0.91 3.98
C LYS A 257 15.51 0.00 5.09
N ILE A 258 14.99 -0.63 6.13
CA ILE A 258 14.18 0.02 7.15
C ILE A 258 14.80 -0.23 8.52
N TYR A 259 14.90 0.85 9.31
CA TYR A 259 15.31 0.81 10.70
C TYR A 259 14.12 1.13 11.60
N VAL A 260 13.91 0.35 12.65
CA VAL A 260 12.87 0.58 13.65
C VAL A 260 13.53 0.90 14.98
N LEU A 261 13.43 2.15 15.44
CA LEU A 261 14.12 2.64 16.63
C LEU A 261 13.20 2.56 17.85
N THR A 262 13.49 1.66 18.78
CA THR A 262 12.64 1.37 19.94
C THR A 262 13.37 1.59 21.26
N GLN A 263 12.68 2.07 22.29
CA GLN A 263 13.27 2.30 23.61
C GLN A 263 12.76 1.33 24.68
N PHE A 264 11.47 1.01 24.67
CA PHE A 264 10.80 0.26 25.75
C PHE A 264 10.13 -1.02 25.21
N GLN A 265 9.99 -2.03 26.08
CA GLN A 265 9.14 -3.22 25.87
C GLN A 265 9.27 -3.85 24.45
N SER A 266 10.51 -3.99 23.98
CA SER A 266 10.84 -4.30 22.58
C SER A 266 10.71 -5.77 22.20
N HIS A 267 10.58 -6.70 23.15
CA HIS A 267 10.56 -8.14 22.85
C HIS A 267 9.44 -8.51 21.85
N ALA A 268 8.21 -8.06 22.10
CA ALA A 268 7.08 -8.32 21.21
C ALA A 268 7.33 -7.73 19.81
N LEU A 269 7.88 -6.52 19.73
CA LEU A 269 8.22 -5.85 18.48
C LEU A 269 9.31 -6.61 17.71
N ASN A 270 10.42 -6.94 18.38
CA ASN A 270 11.53 -7.69 17.80
C ASN A 270 11.09 -9.05 17.25
N SER A 271 10.30 -9.80 18.03
CA SER A 271 9.76 -11.10 17.61
C SER A 271 8.85 -10.97 16.38
N HIS A 272 8.07 -9.90 16.29
CA HIS A 272 7.24 -9.62 15.12
C HIS A 272 8.08 -9.33 13.89
N ILE A 273 9.01 -8.39 14.00
CA ILE A 273 9.83 -7.96 12.87
C ILE A 273 10.68 -9.12 12.34
N SER A 274 11.31 -9.90 13.23
CA SER A 274 12.12 -11.04 12.82
C SER A 274 11.33 -12.15 12.12
N THR A 275 10.06 -12.34 12.50
CA THR A 275 9.17 -13.36 11.93
C THR A 275 8.52 -12.89 10.62
N SER A 276 8.05 -11.64 10.59
CA SER A 276 7.24 -11.08 9.51
C SER A 276 8.09 -10.42 8.41
N TYR A 277 9.29 -9.94 8.74
CA TYR A 277 10.19 -9.26 7.81
C TYR A 277 11.62 -9.81 7.89
N PRO A 278 11.83 -11.11 7.63
CA PRO A 278 13.15 -11.70 7.66
C PRO A 278 14.04 -11.04 6.58
N PRO A 279 15.33 -10.78 6.88
CA PRO A 279 16.24 -10.13 5.94
C PRO A 279 16.43 -10.99 4.68
N VAL A 280 16.56 -10.32 3.53
CA VAL A 280 16.81 -10.99 2.24
C VAL A 280 18.29 -11.37 2.13
N LYS A 281 18.60 -12.63 2.41
CA LYS A 281 20.00 -13.13 2.52
C LYS A 281 20.71 -13.43 1.19
N PHE A 282 20.00 -13.52 0.06
CA PHE A 282 20.54 -14.05 -1.20
C PHE A 282 20.61 -13.05 -2.37
N ALA A 283 20.71 -11.74 -2.10
CA ALA A 283 20.60 -10.70 -3.13
C ALA A 283 21.86 -9.83 -3.34
N GLY A 284 23.02 -10.22 -2.80
CA GLY A 284 24.22 -9.38 -2.77
C GLY A 284 24.03 -8.09 -1.94
N PRO A 285 25.07 -7.27 -1.72
CA PRO A 285 24.97 -6.10 -0.84
C PRO A 285 23.91 -5.09 -1.28
N GLU A 286 23.80 -4.81 -2.58
CA GLU A 286 22.85 -3.80 -3.09
C GLU A 286 21.40 -4.29 -3.18
N GLY A 287 21.20 -5.59 -3.47
CA GLY A 287 19.88 -6.21 -3.53
C GLY A 287 19.35 -6.66 -2.18
N ALA A 288 20.18 -6.65 -1.13
CA ALA A 288 19.75 -6.93 0.23
C ALA A 288 18.73 -5.88 0.71
N GLY A 289 17.69 -6.37 1.37
CA GLY A 289 16.70 -5.56 2.09
C GLY A 289 16.51 -6.15 3.49
N TRP A 290 16.19 -5.28 4.45
CA TRP A 290 16.04 -5.65 5.85
C TRP A 290 15.08 -4.70 6.56
N VAL A 291 14.53 -5.21 7.66
CA VAL A 291 13.86 -4.41 8.68
C VAL A 291 14.58 -4.69 10.00
N ASP A 292 15.45 -3.78 10.41
CA ASP A 292 16.29 -3.96 11.60
C ASP A 292 15.74 -3.16 12.77
N VAL A 293 15.61 -3.80 13.92
CA VAL A 293 15.21 -3.10 15.15
C VAL A 293 16.45 -2.62 15.89
N LEU A 294 16.59 -1.31 16.03
CA LEU A 294 17.62 -0.66 16.81
C LEU A 294 17.04 -0.28 18.17
N ALA A 295 17.31 -1.13 19.17
CA ALA A 295 16.93 -0.83 20.53
C ALA A 295 17.85 0.23 21.14
N ALA A 296 17.33 1.05 22.05
CA ALA A 296 18.15 1.92 22.87
C ALA A 296 19.21 1.10 23.62
N GLN A 297 20.47 1.47 23.44
CA GLN A 297 21.62 0.82 24.06
C GLN A 297 22.37 1.85 24.90
N GLN A 298 22.90 1.38 26.04
CA GLN A 298 23.91 2.12 26.76
C GLN A 298 25.29 1.70 26.22
N THR A 299 26.10 2.69 25.86
CA THR A 299 27.49 2.48 25.43
C THR A 299 28.45 2.96 26.53
N VAL A 300 29.74 2.70 26.35
CA VAL A 300 30.78 3.16 27.29
C VAL A 300 30.75 4.69 27.45
N THR A 301 30.44 5.40 26.36
CA THR A 301 30.40 6.87 26.30
C THR A 301 29.00 7.44 26.52
N GLU A 302 27.93 6.72 26.18
CA GLU A 302 26.55 7.17 26.33
C GLU A 302 25.76 6.25 27.28
N LYS A 303 25.55 6.71 28.52
CA LYS A 303 24.81 5.96 29.54
C LYS A 303 23.31 6.29 29.61
N GLU A 304 22.87 7.33 28.91
CA GLU A 304 21.48 7.78 28.93
C GLU A 304 20.63 7.11 27.84
N TRP A 305 19.37 6.82 28.18
CA TRP A 305 18.36 6.38 27.22
C TRP A 305 18.01 7.48 26.21
N TYR A 306 17.17 7.18 25.21
CA TYR A 306 16.71 8.20 24.26
C TYR A 306 15.92 9.29 24.99
N ARG A 307 16.29 10.55 24.74
CA ARG A 307 15.60 11.73 25.30
C ARG A 307 14.46 12.22 24.41
N GLY A 308 14.42 11.77 23.16
CA GLY A 308 13.40 12.14 22.18
C GLY A 308 13.69 11.54 20.80
N SER A 309 12.85 11.91 19.82
CA SER A 309 12.92 11.36 18.46
C SER A 309 14.21 11.69 17.70
N ALA A 310 14.69 12.93 17.80
CA ALA A 310 15.92 13.35 17.12
C ALA A 310 17.15 12.75 17.83
N ASP A 311 17.10 12.64 19.16
CA ASP A 311 18.13 11.97 19.96
C ASP A 311 18.27 10.50 19.59
N ALA A 312 17.14 9.79 19.42
CA ALA A 312 17.14 8.39 18.98
C ALA A 312 17.84 8.21 17.63
N ILE A 313 17.58 9.07 16.64
CA ILE A 313 18.24 9.01 15.34
C ILE A 313 19.73 9.32 15.47
N ARG A 314 20.08 10.39 16.21
CA ARG A 314 21.46 10.83 16.41
C ARG A 314 22.33 9.75 17.05
N LYS A 315 21.82 9.05 18.06
CA LYS A 315 22.55 7.98 18.76
C LYS A 315 22.82 6.75 17.88
N ASN A 316 22.00 6.52 16.86
CA ASN A 316 22.16 5.42 15.90
C ASN A 316 22.73 5.90 14.54
N ILE A 317 23.28 7.11 14.47
CA ILE A 317 23.65 7.71 13.18
C ILE A 317 24.73 6.90 12.44
N ASN A 318 25.59 6.20 13.18
CA ASN A 318 26.66 5.38 12.60
C ASN A 318 26.10 4.12 11.93
N GLU A 319 25.10 3.50 12.55
CA GLU A 319 24.34 2.38 11.99
C GLU A 319 23.58 2.84 10.74
N LEU A 320 22.94 4.01 10.80
CA LEU A 320 22.17 4.59 9.70
C LEU A 320 23.03 5.00 8.50
N LYS A 321 24.32 5.25 8.68
CA LYS A 321 25.25 5.56 7.58
C LYS A 321 25.51 4.37 6.66
N ASP A 322 25.30 3.14 7.16
CA ASP A 322 25.51 1.87 6.46
C ASP A 322 26.93 1.63 5.91
N GLU A 323 27.92 2.46 6.23
CA GLU A 323 29.29 2.35 5.68
C GLU A 323 29.91 0.98 5.98
N ALA A 324 29.64 0.41 7.15
CA ALA A 324 30.09 -0.91 7.55
C ALA A 324 29.44 -2.06 6.77
N ARG A 325 28.33 -1.82 6.04
CA ARG A 325 27.60 -2.84 5.27
C ARG A 325 28.08 -2.95 3.82
N GLY A 326 29.03 -2.10 3.38
CA GLY A 326 29.61 -2.16 2.03
C GLY A 326 28.61 -1.80 0.91
N ILE A 327 27.65 -0.93 1.21
CA ILE A 327 26.61 -0.48 0.27
C ILE A 327 26.74 1.02 -0.01
N ALA A 328 26.17 1.46 -1.14
CA ALA A 328 26.12 2.88 -1.47
C ALA A 328 25.39 3.69 -0.39
N PRO A 329 25.90 4.88 -0.03
CA PRO A 329 25.24 5.76 0.93
C PRO A 329 23.87 6.17 0.41
N ALA A 330 22.91 6.25 1.32
CA ALA A 330 21.59 6.73 1.00
C ALA A 330 21.61 8.24 0.74
N THR A 331 20.89 8.69 -0.28
CA THR A 331 20.70 10.09 -0.63
C THR A 331 19.59 10.73 0.20
N ASP A 332 18.57 9.94 0.56
CA ASP A 332 17.39 10.42 1.27
C ASP A 332 17.03 9.49 2.44
N TYR A 333 16.57 10.08 3.54
CA TYR A 333 16.07 9.38 4.72
C TYR A 333 14.60 9.73 4.93
N ILE A 334 13.74 8.71 4.99
CA ILE A 334 12.33 8.85 5.36
C ILE A 334 12.21 8.57 6.85
N ILE A 335 11.77 9.57 7.62
CA ILE A 335 11.53 9.44 9.06
C ILE A 335 10.02 9.30 9.28
N LEU A 336 9.59 8.24 9.97
CA LEU A 336 8.17 7.88 10.12
C LEU A 336 7.80 7.69 11.59
N SER A 337 6.60 8.11 11.97
CA SER A 337 5.99 7.69 13.23
C SER A 337 5.50 6.24 13.16
N GLY A 338 5.72 5.48 14.23
CA GLY A 338 5.22 4.11 14.39
C GLY A 338 3.84 4.00 15.05
N SER A 339 3.13 5.11 15.27
CA SER A 339 1.88 5.15 16.05
C SER A 339 0.71 5.84 15.33
N ALA A 340 0.62 5.71 14.00
CA ALA A 340 -0.46 6.29 13.22
C ALA A 340 -1.00 5.28 12.20
N VAL A 341 -2.28 5.42 11.87
CA VAL A 341 -2.99 4.62 10.86
C VAL A 341 -3.24 5.48 9.64
N TYR A 342 -2.70 5.08 8.48
CA TYR A 342 -2.80 5.82 7.21
C TYR A 342 -2.33 4.94 6.04
N THR A 343 -2.66 5.35 4.81
CA THR A 343 -2.18 4.73 3.57
C THR A 343 -1.60 5.80 2.64
N LEU A 344 -0.28 5.86 2.53
CA LEU A 344 0.40 6.92 1.79
C LEU A 344 1.43 6.37 0.82
N ASP A 345 1.33 6.78 -0.44
CA ASP A 345 2.32 6.48 -1.46
C ASP A 345 3.60 7.28 -1.22
N MET A 346 4.53 6.67 -0.48
CA MET A 346 5.85 7.26 -0.18
C MET A 346 6.64 7.61 -1.45
N GLY A 347 6.39 6.93 -2.57
CA GLY A 347 7.04 7.22 -3.84
C GLY A 347 6.67 8.59 -4.38
N ARG A 348 5.40 9.01 -4.21
CA ARG A 348 4.93 10.35 -4.59
C ARG A 348 5.52 11.44 -3.72
N VAL A 349 5.54 11.24 -2.40
CA VAL A 349 6.13 12.22 -1.46
C VAL A 349 7.63 12.38 -1.75
N LEU A 350 8.34 11.30 -2.06
CA LEU A 350 9.76 11.36 -2.43
C LEU A 350 9.98 12.04 -3.79
N ALA A 351 9.11 11.80 -4.78
CA ALA A 351 9.16 12.50 -6.06
C ALA A 351 8.98 14.01 -5.85
N TYR A 352 8.00 14.41 -5.03
CA TYR A 352 7.76 15.80 -4.64
C TYR A 352 9.00 16.43 -3.97
N HIS A 353 9.60 15.71 -3.01
CA HIS A 353 10.80 16.14 -2.31
C HIS A 353 11.97 16.43 -3.26
N ARG A 354 12.25 15.48 -4.17
CA ARG A 354 13.34 15.58 -5.14
C ARG A 354 13.10 16.64 -6.20
N ALA A 355 11.87 16.74 -6.72
CA ALA A 355 11.52 17.70 -7.76
C ALA A 355 11.62 19.16 -7.26
N ARG A 356 11.30 19.41 -5.98
CA ARG A 356 11.51 20.72 -5.33
C ARG A 356 12.94 20.95 -4.86
N ASN A 357 13.82 19.95 -5.01
CA ASN A 357 15.16 19.96 -4.43
C ASN A 357 15.13 20.37 -2.94
N ALA A 358 14.12 19.89 -2.22
CA ALA A 358 13.86 20.25 -0.82
C ALA A 358 14.93 19.62 0.08
N ASP A 359 15.34 20.32 1.14
CA ASP A 359 16.22 19.74 2.15
C ASP A 359 15.42 18.88 3.13
N ILE A 360 14.17 19.30 3.38
CA ILE A 360 13.19 18.61 4.21
C ILE A 360 11.81 18.72 3.55
N THR A 361 11.07 17.61 3.51
CA THR A 361 9.63 17.61 3.23
C THR A 361 8.89 17.06 4.44
N ILE A 362 7.86 17.78 4.91
CA ILE A 362 6.98 17.41 6.02
C ILE A 362 5.64 17.00 5.44
N VAL A 363 5.14 15.82 5.77
CA VAL A 363 3.77 15.43 5.38
C VAL A 363 2.78 16.03 6.38
N THR A 364 1.78 16.72 5.85
CA THR A 364 0.79 17.47 6.61
C THR A 364 -0.63 17.00 6.30
N HIS A 365 -1.50 17.03 7.30
CA HIS A 365 -2.92 16.69 7.20
C HIS A 365 -3.77 17.82 7.76
N LEU A 366 -4.93 18.08 7.15
CA LEU A 366 -5.85 19.11 7.61
C LEU A 366 -6.54 18.68 8.92
N VAL A 367 -6.57 19.57 9.90
CA VAL A 367 -7.23 19.35 11.20
C VAL A 367 -7.99 20.58 11.67
N ASP A 368 -8.96 20.35 12.55
CA ASP A 368 -9.74 21.41 13.19
C ASP A 368 -8.96 22.17 14.29
N GLU A 369 -9.55 23.26 14.75
CA GLU A 369 -9.00 24.11 15.81
C GLU A 369 -8.89 23.41 17.18
N GLN A 370 -9.67 22.34 17.43
CA GLN A 370 -9.64 21.60 18.70
C GLN A 370 -8.47 20.63 18.77
N THR A 371 -8.10 20.06 17.63
CA THR A 371 -7.03 19.09 17.46
C THR A 371 -5.68 19.77 17.27
N ALA A 372 -5.65 20.92 16.61
CA ALA A 372 -4.42 21.62 16.25
C ALA A 372 -3.44 21.88 17.43
N PRO A 373 -3.88 22.31 18.64
CA PRO A 373 -2.99 22.53 19.79
C PRO A 373 -2.26 21.26 20.28
N LYS A 374 -2.73 20.07 19.90
CA LYS A 374 -2.14 18.79 20.32
C LYS A 374 -1.04 18.31 19.35
N LYS A 375 -0.86 18.98 18.22
CA LYS A 375 0.04 18.59 17.12
C LYS A 375 1.04 19.70 16.79
N GLY A 376 2.05 19.37 15.99
CA GLY A 376 2.87 20.39 15.33
C GLY A 376 2.15 20.95 14.12
N ILE A 377 2.02 22.27 14.04
CA ILE A 377 1.31 22.95 12.95
C ILE A 377 2.31 23.62 12.03
N ALA A 378 2.13 23.44 10.73
CA ALA A 378 2.90 24.10 9.69
C ALA A 378 2.01 25.12 8.96
N ARG A 379 2.52 26.33 8.76
CA ARG A 379 1.94 27.25 7.78
C ARG A 379 2.71 27.10 6.47
N VAL A 380 2.00 26.69 5.42
CA VAL A 380 2.58 26.37 4.11
C VAL A 380 2.13 27.43 3.10
N HIS A 381 3.07 27.93 2.30
CA HIS A 381 2.78 28.87 1.22
C HIS A 381 2.07 28.15 0.07
N GLN A 382 0.87 28.61 -0.29
CA GLN A 382 -0.02 27.92 -1.22
C GLN A 382 0.61 27.59 -2.59
N SER A 383 1.40 28.51 -3.16
CA SER A 383 1.93 28.34 -4.53
C SER A 383 3.31 27.69 -4.62
N SER A 384 4.06 27.62 -3.51
CA SER A 384 5.46 27.12 -3.54
C SER A 384 5.63 25.84 -2.71
N GLY A 385 4.63 25.51 -1.89
CA GLY A 385 4.72 24.43 -0.93
C GLY A 385 5.72 24.68 0.18
N ARG A 386 6.34 25.87 0.28
CA ARG A 386 7.34 26.16 1.31
C ARG A 386 6.69 26.31 2.67
N VAL A 387 7.29 25.70 3.69
CA VAL A 387 6.90 25.95 5.08
C VAL A 387 7.41 27.33 5.49
N LEU A 388 6.48 28.23 5.80
CA LEU A 388 6.76 29.59 6.24
C LEU A 388 7.00 29.67 7.75
N LYS A 389 6.24 28.89 8.51
CA LYS A 389 6.33 28.81 9.97
C LYS A 389 5.96 27.41 10.43
N PHE A 390 6.65 26.92 11.46
CA PHE A 390 6.34 25.67 12.13
C PHE A 390 6.33 25.89 13.63
N GLU A 391 5.34 25.36 14.33
CA GLU A 391 5.26 25.41 15.78
C GLU A 391 4.71 24.10 16.34
N GLU A 392 5.44 23.47 17.25
CA GLU A 392 5.00 22.25 17.90
C GLU A 392 4.05 22.60 19.06
N LYS A 393 2.81 22.09 19.01
CA LYS A 393 1.76 22.31 20.02
C LYS A 393 1.57 23.80 20.34
N PRO A 394 1.15 24.61 19.33
CA PRO A 394 1.05 26.04 19.48
C PRO A 394 0.04 26.44 20.55
N SER A 395 0.33 27.53 21.26
CA SER A 395 -0.63 28.15 22.18
C SER A 395 -1.83 28.70 21.39
N ALA A 396 -2.98 28.86 22.07
CA ALA A 396 -4.19 29.43 21.45
C ALA A 396 -3.96 30.81 20.79
N ALA A 397 -3.02 31.60 21.32
CA ALA A 397 -2.65 32.90 20.74
C ALA A 397 -1.85 32.74 19.44
N SER A 398 -0.87 31.82 19.41
CA SER A 398 -0.04 31.59 18.23
C SER A 398 -0.78 30.86 17.13
N LEU A 399 -1.71 29.96 17.50
CA LEU A 399 -2.47 29.14 16.56
C LEU A 399 -3.20 29.98 15.50
N LYS A 400 -3.77 31.13 15.88
CA LYS A 400 -4.45 32.03 14.93
C LYS A 400 -3.58 32.45 13.74
N GLY A 401 -2.27 32.62 13.95
CA GLY A 401 -1.31 32.99 12.89
C GLY A 401 -0.82 31.81 12.05
N MET A 402 -1.26 30.59 12.36
CA MET A 402 -0.84 29.33 11.73
C MET A 402 -1.92 28.73 10.81
N ARG A 403 -3.02 29.45 10.58
CA ARG A 403 -4.10 29.03 9.68
C ARG A 403 -3.57 28.76 8.27
N SER A 404 -4.10 27.70 7.66
CA SER A 404 -3.80 27.30 6.30
C SER A 404 -4.31 28.35 5.31
N GLU A 405 -3.53 28.58 4.26
CA GLU A 405 -3.95 29.36 3.08
C GLU A 405 -4.59 28.46 2.02
N ILE A 406 -4.59 27.14 2.23
CA ILE A 406 -5.14 26.14 1.31
C ILE A 406 -6.66 26.08 1.52
N ASN A 407 -7.42 26.46 0.49
CA ASN A 407 -8.89 26.39 0.44
C ASN A 407 -9.32 25.24 -0.48
N ASP A 408 -9.02 24.00 -0.11
CA ASP A 408 -9.27 22.82 -0.97
C ASP A 408 -10.55 22.04 -0.63
N VAL A 409 -11.34 22.50 0.36
CA VAL A 409 -12.57 21.80 0.77
C VAL A 409 -13.79 22.58 0.31
N ASP A 410 -14.55 22.04 -0.64
CA ASP A 410 -15.91 22.47 -0.94
C ASP A 410 -16.80 22.00 0.22
N THR A 411 -17.17 22.93 1.09
CA THR A 411 -17.74 22.64 2.43
C THR A 411 -19.26 22.69 2.44
N SER A 412 -19.89 22.67 1.27
CA SER A 412 -21.34 22.73 1.11
C SER A 412 -22.08 21.47 1.61
N GLU A 413 -21.38 20.35 1.85
CA GLU A 413 -22.00 19.06 2.23
C GLU A 413 -21.77 18.61 3.69
N ILE A 414 -20.86 19.25 4.45
CA ILE A 414 -20.54 18.82 5.82
C ILE A 414 -21.37 19.62 6.83
N GLY A 415 -22.59 19.14 7.10
CA GLY A 415 -23.45 19.70 8.13
C GLY A 415 -22.81 19.67 9.52
N GLY A 416 -22.46 20.84 10.07
CA GLY A 416 -22.29 21.07 11.50
C GLY A 416 -20.91 20.81 12.14
N ASN A 417 -19.88 20.36 11.40
CA ASN A 417 -18.53 20.18 11.96
C ASN A 417 -17.64 21.43 11.84
N PRO A 418 -16.73 21.69 12.81
CA PRO A 418 -15.74 22.75 12.68
C PRO A 418 -14.90 22.54 11.42
N GLN A 419 -14.72 23.59 10.63
CA GLN A 419 -13.94 23.50 9.39
C GLN A 419 -12.47 23.20 9.72
N PRO A 420 -11.83 22.25 9.02
CA PRO A 420 -10.41 22.01 9.21
C PRO A 420 -9.61 23.16 8.58
N GLU A 421 -8.89 23.91 9.42
CA GLU A 421 -8.21 25.16 9.04
C GLU A 421 -6.69 25.10 9.22
N TYR A 422 -6.15 24.00 9.78
CA TYR A 422 -4.74 23.92 10.18
C TYR A 422 -4.06 22.69 9.56
N LEU A 423 -2.83 22.87 9.08
CA LEU A 423 -2.02 21.77 8.55
C LEU A 423 -1.16 21.17 9.68
N ALA A 424 -1.63 20.04 10.22
CA ALA A 424 -0.92 19.29 11.23
C ALA A 424 0.15 18.39 10.61
N ASN A 425 1.34 18.40 11.21
CA ASN A 425 2.42 17.49 10.95
C ASN A 425 2.03 16.06 11.34
N MET A 426 2.10 15.14 10.38
CA MET A 426 1.79 13.72 10.59
C MET A 426 2.92 12.94 11.27
N GLY A 427 4.07 13.58 11.50
CA GLY A 427 5.28 12.90 11.99
C GLY A 427 5.96 12.07 10.90
N ILE A 428 5.76 12.44 9.64
CA ILE A 428 6.41 11.83 8.47
C ILE A 428 7.25 12.90 7.79
N TYR A 429 8.53 12.61 7.60
CA TYR A 429 9.49 13.54 7.03
C TYR A 429 10.35 12.84 5.99
N ILE A 430 10.74 13.55 4.94
CA ILE A 430 11.83 13.16 4.04
C ILE A 430 12.94 14.17 4.18
N PHE A 431 14.15 13.69 4.46
CA PHE A 431 15.35 14.50 4.54
C PHE A 431 16.34 14.09 3.46
N LYS A 432 17.02 15.07 2.87
CA LYS A 432 18.33 14.80 2.25
C LYS A 432 19.31 14.32 3.32
N ARG A 433 20.21 13.40 2.95
CA ARG A 433 21.26 12.86 3.83
C ARG A 433 22.03 13.98 4.52
N GLU A 434 22.51 14.94 3.74
CA GLU A 434 23.39 16.02 4.22
C GLU A 434 22.64 16.88 5.24
N ALA A 435 21.41 17.28 4.91
CA ALA A 435 20.56 18.08 5.79
C ALA A 435 20.27 17.36 7.12
N LEU A 436 19.90 16.07 7.07
CA LEU A 436 19.65 15.29 8.29
C LEU A 436 20.90 15.23 9.19
N PHE A 437 22.05 14.96 8.59
CA PHE A 437 23.29 14.75 9.35
C PHE A 437 23.84 16.07 9.91
N GLU A 438 23.71 17.17 9.16
CA GLU A 438 24.06 18.50 9.63
C GLU A 438 23.18 18.91 10.81
N LEU A 439 21.86 18.75 10.71
CA LEU A 439 20.91 19.14 11.76
C LEU A 439 21.02 18.29 13.03
N LEU A 440 21.49 17.04 12.91
CA LEU A 440 21.71 16.14 14.04
C LEU A 440 23.15 16.15 14.56
N ALA A 441 24.06 16.90 13.91
CA ALA A 441 25.44 16.97 14.34
C ALA A 441 25.53 17.51 15.78
N PRO A 442 26.46 16.99 16.61
CA PRO A 442 26.62 17.47 17.98
C PRO A 442 26.95 18.96 18.00
N SER A 443 25.98 19.79 18.40
CA SER A 443 26.18 21.23 18.58
C SER A 443 26.65 21.54 20.01
N LYS A 444 27.38 22.65 20.20
CA LYS A 444 27.77 23.15 21.53
C LYS A 444 26.58 23.69 22.35
N SER A 445 25.42 23.89 21.73
CA SER A 445 24.18 24.31 22.39
C SER A 445 23.34 23.11 22.80
N SER A 446 22.70 23.21 23.96
CA SER A 446 21.96 22.15 24.64
C SER A 446 20.82 21.52 23.81
N ALA A 447 20.86 20.19 23.70
CA ALA A 447 19.72 19.26 23.66
C ALA A 447 18.75 19.31 22.45
N ILE A 448 19.25 19.08 21.22
CA ILE A 448 18.38 18.66 20.10
C ILE A 448 17.83 17.25 20.40
N THR A 449 16.66 17.20 21.04
CA THR A 449 16.02 15.93 21.42
C THR A 449 14.82 15.54 20.54
N HIS A 450 14.04 16.50 20.02
CA HIS A 450 12.80 16.23 19.27
C HIS A 450 12.82 16.81 17.86
N MET A 451 12.16 16.12 16.92
CA MET A 451 12.10 16.54 15.52
C MET A 451 11.27 17.81 15.36
N GLY A 452 10.03 17.82 15.87
CA GLY A 452 9.13 18.97 15.77
C GLY A 452 9.59 20.18 16.58
N HIS A 453 9.94 20.01 17.85
CA HIS A 453 10.33 21.16 18.71
C HIS A 453 11.68 21.79 18.34
N HIS A 454 12.64 21.02 17.83
CA HIS A 454 14.02 21.50 17.65
C HIS A 454 14.50 21.43 16.20
N VAL A 455 14.41 20.26 15.56
CA VAL A 455 15.02 20.06 14.22
C VAL A 455 14.35 20.92 13.15
N ILE A 456 13.02 20.89 13.07
CA ILE A 456 12.29 21.66 12.03
C ILE A 456 12.44 23.18 12.23
N PRO A 457 12.23 23.75 13.43
CA PRO A 457 12.50 25.18 13.67
C PRO A 457 13.93 25.61 13.36
N ASN A 458 14.93 24.78 13.72
CA ASN A 458 16.33 25.07 13.41
C ASN A 458 16.61 25.07 11.91
N ALA A 459 16.04 24.11 11.16
CA ALA A 459 16.18 24.07 9.71
C ALA A 459 15.60 25.32 9.04
N LEU A 460 14.42 25.77 9.48
CA LEU A 460 13.81 27.02 9.02
C LEU A 460 14.69 28.23 9.36
N ALA A 461 15.22 28.30 10.57
CA ALA A 461 16.10 29.39 11.01
C ALA A 461 17.43 29.45 10.23
N GLN A 462 17.95 28.30 9.77
CA GLN A 462 19.12 28.21 8.91
C GLN A 462 18.82 28.49 7.42
N GLY A 463 17.56 28.75 7.06
CA GLY A 463 17.16 29.05 5.69
C GLY A 463 17.08 27.81 4.77
N MET A 464 17.05 26.60 5.34
CA MET A 464 16.91 25.36 4.57
C MET A 464 15.58 25.32 3.81
N LYS A 465 15.55 24.59 2.69
CA LYS A 465 14.34 24.41 1.86
C LYS A 465 13.42 23.38 2.49
N VAL A 466 12.57 23.84 3.41
CA VAL A 466 11.53 23.02 4.04
C VAL A 466 10.21 23.18 3.27
N HIS A 467 9.63 22.06 2.83
CA HIS A 467 8.35 22.03 2.11
C HIS A 467 7.31 21.18 2.83
N GLY A 468 6.03 21.56 2.70
CA GLY A 468 4.88 20.82 3.23
C GLY A 468 4.19 20.05 2.11
N TYR A 469 4.13 18.73 2.22
CA TYR A 469 3.32 17.88 1.35
C TYR A 469 1.94 17.72 1.98
N HIS A 470 0.86 18.12 1.28
CA HIS A 470 -0.49 18.02 1.83
C HIS A 470 -1.12 16.66 1.49
N TYR A 471 -1.31 15.82 2.50
CA TYR A 471 -1.98 14.54 2.38
C TYR A 471 -3.47 14.67 2.71
N GLN A 472 -4.30 14.21 1.77
CA GLN A 472 -5.77 14.29 1.82
C GLN A 472 -6.46 12.95 2.14
N GLY A 473 -5.70 11.87 2.31
CA GLY A 473 -6.27 10.57 2.65
C GLY A 473 -6.47 10.39 4.16
N TYR A 474 -7.03 9.26 4.57
CA TYR A 474 -7.23 8.95 5.99
C TYR A 474 -5.91 8.97 6.77
N TRP A 475 -5.91 9.69 7.88
CA TRP A 475 -4.85 9.70 8.87
C TRP A 475 -5.43 9.81 10.27
N HIS A 476 -5.00 8.89 11.14
CA HIS A 476 -5.33 8.94 12.56
C HIS A 476 -4.06 8.69 13.38
N ASP A 477 -3.68 9.62 14.24
CA ASP A 477 -2.68 9.37 15.28
C ASP A 477 -3.35 8.57 16.39
N VAL A 478 -2.86 7.35 16.63
CA VAL A 478 -3.47 6.40 17.56
C VAL A 478 -2.73 6.34 18.89
N SER A 479 -2.00 7.39 19.25
CA SER A 479 -1.27 7.48 20.52
C SER A 479 -2.16 7.48 21.77
N THR A 480 -3.45 7.85 21.65
CA THR A 480 -4.45 7.74 22.73
C THR A 480 -5.25 6.43 22.61
N LEU A 481 -5.93 6.03 23.70
CA LEU A 481 -6.75 4.83 23.69
C LEU A 481 -7.99 5.01 22.81
N ARG A 482 -8.69 6.14 22.95
CA ARG A 482 -9.87 6.51 22.15
C ARG A 482 -9.57 6.48 20.65
N ASP A 483 -8.50 7.16 20.23
CA ASP A 483 -8.10 7.22 18.82
C ASP A 483 -7.74 5.84 18.28
N TYR A 484 -7.02 5.03 19.07
CA TYR A 484 -6.71 3.64 18.71
C TYR A 484 -7.97 2.78 18.56
N TYR A 485 -8.92 2.95 19.46
CA TYR A 485 -10.18 2.21 19.46
C TYR A 485 -11.01 2.53 18.21
N GLU A 486 -11.19 3.81 17.93
CA GLU A 486 -11.96 4.29 16.78
C GLU A 486 -11.30 3.88 15.47
N ALA A 487 -9.99 4.08 15.33
CA ALA A 487 -9.26 3.69 14.13
C ALA A 487 -9.37 2.18 13.82
N ASN A 488 -9.47 1.31 14.84
CA ASN A 488 -9.71 -0.12 14.59
C ASN A 488 -11.13 -0.39 14.07
N LEU A 489 -12.13 0.26 14.65
CA LEU A 489 -13.51 0.10 14.20
C LEU A 489 -13.70 0.64 12.78
N ASP A 490 -13.04 1.75 12.46
CA ASP A 490 -13.08 2.37 11.14
C ASP A 490 -12.54 1.45 10.04
N LEU A 491 -11.56 0.60 10.32
CA LEU A 491 -11.07 -0.41 9.37
C LEU A 491 -12.13 -1.44 8.96
N ALA A 492 -13.20 -1.60 9.76
CA ALA A 492 -14.32 -2.48 9.48
C ALA A 492 -15.51 -1.78 8.80
N LYS A 493 -15.50 -0.44 8.74
CA LYS A 493 -16.62 0.37 8.24
C LYS A 493 -16.50 0.66 6.75
N ASP A 494 -17.66 0.90 6.12
CA ASP A 494 -17.68 1.12 4.68
C ASP A 494 -17.27 2.54 4.24
N ASP A 495 -17.54 3.50 5.09
CA ASP A 495 -17.51 4.95 4.85
C ASP A 495 -16.37 5.68 5.57
N ALA A 496 -15.49 4.96 6.28
CA ALA A 496 -14.44 5.56 7.09
C ALA A 496 -13.22 6.09 6.30
N GLY A 497 -13.21 6.01 4.97
CA GLY A 497 -12.09 6.50 4.15
C GLY A 497 -10.80 5.67 4.23
N ILE A 498 -10.82 4.54 4.93
CA ILE A 498 -9.72 3.56 5.01
C ILE A 498 -10.28 2.14 5.04
N LYS A 499 -9.53 1.19 4.48
CA LYS A 499 -9.86 -0.24 4.53
C LYS A 499 -8.72 -1.07 5.07
N GLN A 500 -9.07 -2.16 5.77
CA GLN A 500 -8.12 -3.18 6.18
C GLN A 500 -7.25 -3.68 5.01
N PHE A 501 -7.86 -3.95 3.86
CA PHE A 501 -7.13 -4.46 2.69
C PHE A 501 -6.16 -3.44 2.09
N GLU A 502 -6.35 -2.13 2.33
CA GLU A 502 -5.46 -1.09 1.82
C GLU A 502 -4.21 -0.96 2.71
N VAL A 503 -4.36 -1.07 4.04
CA VAL A 503 -3.23 -1.08 4.98
C VAL A 503 -2.39 -2.36 4.90
N GLU A 504 -3.00 -3.47 4.47
CA GLU A 504 -2.32 -4.75 4.25
C GLU A 504 -1.52 -4.82 2.93
N GLN A 505 -1.72 -3.87 2.00
CA GLN A 505 -1.00 -3.91 0.72
C GLN A 505 0.50 -3.70 0.92
N GLY A 506 1.30 -4.73 0.64
CA GLY A 506 2.76 -4.68 0.77
C GLY A 506 3.32 -5.61 1.84
N VAL A 507 2.47 -6.31 2.61
CA VAL A 507 2.91 -7.36 3.55
C VAL A 507 3.57 -8.50 2.77
N SER A 508 4.90 -8.54 2.79
CA SER A 508 5.67 -9.54 2.04
C SER A 508 5.56 -10.96 2.62
N GLN A 509 5.03 -11.18 3.84
CA GLN A 509 5.07 -12.50 4.48
C GLN A 509 3.93 -12.77 5.49
N LYS A 510 2.71 -13.09 5.02
CA LYS A 510 1.84 -14.06 5.74
C LYS A 510 2.44 -15.49 5.75
N LYS A 511 3.71 -15.67 5.38
CA LYS A 511 4.42 -16.96 5.40
C LYS A 511 4.62 -17.55 6.81
N GLY A 512 4.43 -16.76 7.89
CA GLY A 512 4.68 -17.22 9.26
C GLY A 512 3.48 -17.83 9.99
N ARG A 513 2.24 -17.58 9.55
CA ARG A 513 1.03 -17.95 10.32
C ARG A 513 0.03 -18.67 9.43
N MET A 514 0.27 -19.96 9.19
CA MET A 514 -0.75 -20.84 8.61
C MET A 514 -1.80 -21.16 9.67
N LEU A 515 -2.66 -20.19 9.97
CA LEU A 515 -3.85 -20.41 10.77
C LEU A 515 -4.96 -21.00 9.89
N PRO A 516 -5.84 -21.85 10.43
CA PRO A 516 -7.02 -22.28 9.70
C PRO A 516 -7.94 -21.08 9.43
N PRO A 517 -8.84 -21.15 8.45
CA PRO A 517 -9.89 -20.15 8.27
C PRO A 517 -10.72 -19.97 9.56
N ALA A 518 -11.34 -18.80 9.71
CA ALA A 518 -12.33 -18.60 10.76
C ALA A 518 -13.47 -19.62 10.64
N LEU A 519 -13.92 -20.14 11.77
CA LEU A 519 -14.97 -21.15 11.87
C LEU A 519 -16.22 -20.54 12.53
N MET A 520 -17.34 -20.57 11.83
CA MET A 520 -18.64 -20.14 12.34
C MET A 520 -19.56 -21.36 12.45
N GLN A 521 -20.19 -21.56 13.60
CA GLN A 521 -21.04 -22.73 13.88
C GLN A 521 -22.35 -22.30 14.51
N GLY A 522 -23.46 -22.86 14.01
CA GLY A 522 -24.80 -22.52 14.49
C GLY A 522 -25.29 -21.17 13.97
N GLU A 523 -26.07 -20.46 14.77
CA GLU A 523 -26.64 -19.16 14.42
C GLU A 523 -25.65 -18.03 14.72
N VAL A 524 -24.85 -17.65 13.72
CA VAL A 524 -23.85 -16.58 13.83
C VAL A 524 -24.26 -15.38 12.96
N SER A 525 -24.38 -14.21 13.58
CA SER A 525 -24.62 -12.93 12.89
C SER A 525 -23.39 -12.03 13.02
N VAL A 526 -22.85 -11.58 11.88
CA VAL A 526 -21.70 -10.66 11.83
C VAL A 526 -22.08 -9.45 10.98
N LYS A 527 -21.96 -8.23 11.52
CA LYS A 527 -22.32 -6.98 10.85
C LYS A 527 -21.24 -5.92 11.01
N SER A 528 -20.70 -5.39 9.91
CA SER A 528 -19.69 -4.32 9.91
C SER A 528 -18.48 -4.66 10.80
N SER A 529 -17.95 -5.87 10.67
CA SER A 529 -16.95 -6.43 11.58
C SER A 529 -15.84 -7.14 10.82
N LEU A 530 -14.64 -7.15 11.40
CA LEU A 530 -13.49 -7.92 10.91
C LEU A 530 -13.31 -9.18 11.75
N ILE A 531 -13.14 -10.33 11.11
CA ILE A 531 -12.88 -11.63 11.74
C ILE A 531 -11.59 -12.20 11.18
N ASP A 532 -10.60 -12.41 12.04
CA ASP A 532 -9.29 -12.92 11.63
C ASP A 532 -9.21 -14.46 11.60
N ASP A 533 -8.12 -14.95 11.01
CA ASP A 533 -7.83 -16.36 10.86
C ASP A 533 -7.77 -17.09 12.23
N GLY A 534 -8.30 -18.32 12.26
CA GLY A 534 -8.37 -19.18 13.43
C GLY A 534 -9.41 -18.79 14.48
N ALA A 535 -10.17 -17.71 14.28
CA ALA A 535 -11.29 -17.38 15.17
C ALA A 535 -12.40 -18.42 15.09
N VAL A 536 -13.10 -18.68 16.20
CA VAL A 536 -14.22 -19.61 16.30
C VAL A 536 -15.41 -18.92 16.97
N LEU A 537 -16.50 -18.80 16.23
CA LEU A 537 -17.75 -18.16 16.66
C LEU A 537 -18.85 -19.23 16.71
N VAL A 538 -19.52 -19.36 17.84
CA VAL A 538 -20.59 -20.35 18.04
C VAL A 538 -21.83 -19.64 18.57
N ASP A 539 -22.95 -19.75 17.85
CA ASP A 539 -24.28 -19.24 18.25
C ASP A 539 -24.24 -17.83 18.85
N CYS A 540 -23.63 -16.85 18.15
CA CYS A 540 -23.34 -15.53 18.70
C CYS A 540 -23.59 -14.37 17.73
N ASN A 541 -23.67 -13.14 18.27
CA ASN A 541 -23.87 -11.92 17.48
C ASN A 541 -22.67 -10.97 17.65
N VAL A 542 -22.08 -10.57 16.54
CA VAL A 542 -20.93 -9.65 16.48
C VAL A 542 -21.29 -8.46 15.59
N LYS A 543 -21.16 -7.25 16.11
CA LYS A 543 -21.50 -6.01 15.39
C LYS A 543 -20.45 -4.94 15.61
N ASN A 544 -20.04 -4.24 14.54
CA ASN A 544 -19.11 -3.10 14.61
C ASN A 544 -17.91 -3.41 15.51
N SER A 545 -17.23 -4.51 15.23
CA SER A 545 -16.23 -5.11 16.14
C SER A 545 -15.11 -5.79 15.37
N VAL A 546 -13.93 -5.86 15.99
CA VAL A 546 -12.74 -6.50 15.42
C VAL A 546 -12.38 -7.71 16.25
N ILE A 547 -12.47 -8.89 15.64
CA ILE A 547 -12.18 -10.18 16.28
C ILE A 547 -10.82 -10.68 15.78
N GLY A 548 -9.82 -10.59 16.64
CA GLY A 548 -8.45 -10.98 16.35
C GLY A 548 -8.21 -12.49 16.29
N GLU A 549 -7.00 -12.85 15.87
CA GLU A 549 -6.59 -14.23 15.62
C GLU A 549 -6.93 -15.20 16.77
N LYS A 550 -7.39 -16.40 16.43
CA LYS A 550 -7.61 -17.52 17.36
C LYS A 550 -8.67 -17.27 18.45
N MET A 551 -9.41 -16.17 18.38
CA MET A 551 -10.41 -15.81 19.38
C MET A 551 -11.56 -16.82 19.37
N PHE A 552 -12.04 -17.20 20.56
CA PHE A 552 -13.25 -18.02 20.71
C PHE A 552 -14.37 -17.15 21.28
N ILE A 553 -15.57 -17.23 20.70
CA ILE A 553 -16.78 -16.60 21.22
C ILE A 553 -17.84 -17.68 21.41
N GLY A 554 -18.27 -17.88 22.65
CA GLY A 554 -19.21 -18.93 23.04
C GLY A 554 -20.68 -18.62 22.73
N PRO A 555 -21.55 -19.64 22.87
CA PRO A 555 -22.98 -19.55 22.58
C PRO A 555 -23.71 -18.48 23.38
N GLY A 556 -24.68 -17.81 22.76
CA GLY A 556 -25.51 -16.78 23.37
C GLY A 556 -24.80 -15.46 23.63
N SER A 557 -23.53 -15.32 23.24
CA SER A 557 -22.74 -14.11 23.50
C SER A 557 -22.97 -13.03 22.46
N VAL A 558 -22.91 -11.78 22.90
CA VAL A 558 -23.08 -10.56 22.11
C VAL A 558 -21.84 -9.69 22.24
N VAL A 559 -21.24 -9.31 21.11
CA VAL A 559 -20.06 -8.44 21.04
C VAL A 559 -20.38 -7.25 20.14
N GLU A 560 -20.40 -6.05 20.71
CA GLU A 560 -20.74 -4.81 19.99
C GLU A 560 -19.69 -3.74 20.26
N ASN A 561 -19.30 -2.97 19.23
CA ASN A 561 -18.34 -1.86 19.39
C ASN A 561 -17.09 -2.31 20.17
N SER A 562 -16.47 -3.44 19.81
CA SER A 562 -15.45 -4.04 20.67
C SER A 562 -14.28 -4.61 19.90
N LEU A 563 -13.10 -4.58 20.53
CA LEU A 563 -11.85 -5.09 19.98
C LEU A 563 -11.36 -6.27 20.80
N LEU A 564 -11.29 -7.45 20.20
CA LEU A 564 -10.79 -8.66 20.84
C LEU A 564 -9.43 -8.99 20.23
N LEU A 565 -8.31 -8.69 20.91
CA LEU A 565 -6.96 -8.69 20.32
C LEU A 565 -6.34 -10.07 20.07
N GLY A 566 -7.09 -11.14 20.33
CA GLY A 566 -6.74 -12.51 20.00
C GLY A 566 -6.25 -13.36 21.17
N SER A 567 -6.05 -14.65 20.88
CA SER A 567 -5.71 -15.70 21.86
C SER A 567 -4.37 -16.36 21.52
N PRO A 568 -3.70 -17.02 22.48
CA PRO A 568 -2.39 -17.61 22.22
C PRO A 568 -2.50 -18.86 21.32
N ASN A 569 -3.55 -19.64 21.54
CA ASN A 569 -3.81 -20.93 20.89
C ASN A 569 -5.15 -20.90 20.17
N TRP A 570 -5.19 -21.46 18.96
CA TRP A 570 -6.46 -21.77 18.30
C TRP A 570 -7.16 -22.89 19.06
N THR A 571 -8.49 -22.89 19.03
CA THR A 571 -9.30 -23.84 19.79
C THR A 571 -10.63 -24.10 19.09
N ASN A 572 -11.44 -24.98 19.64
CA ASN A 572 -12.84 -25.17 19.28
C ASN A 572 -13.58 -25.71 20.51
N GLN A 573 -14.90 -25.88 20.43
CA GLN A 573 -15.71 -26.32 21.57
C GLN A 573 -15.19 -27.64 22.19
N SER A 574 -14.79 -28.62 21.38
CA SER A 574 -14.26 -29.90 21.85
C SER A 574 -12.90 -29.78 22.54
N LEU A 575 -11.99 -28.96 22.01
CA LEU A 575 -10.67 -28.72 22.61
C LEU A 575 -10.78 -27.94 23.91
N ARG A 576 -11.69 -26.96 23.98
CA ARG A 576 -12.00 -26.24 25.22
C ARG A 576 -12.54 -27.16 26.30
N ALA A 577 -13.52 -28.02 25.97
CA ALA A 577 -14.08 -28.97 26.92
C ALA A 577 -13.00 -29.91 27.50
N LYS A 578 -12.08 -30.39 26.65
CA LYS A 578 -10.93 -31.20 27.07
C LYS A 578 -9.95 -30.42 27.96
N ALA A 579 -9.69 -29.15 27.66
CA ALA A 579 -8.82 -28.30 28.46
C ALA A 579 -9.45 -28.04 29.85
N GLN A 580 -10.73 -27.68 29.88
CA GLN A 580 -11.48 -27.43 31.10
C GLN A 580 -11.59 -28.68 31.98
N ALA A 581 -11.82 -29.86 31.40
CA ALA A 581 -11.82 -31.14 32.13
C ALA A 581 -10.46 -31.47 32.79
N LYS A 582 -9.38 -30.87 32.29
CA LYS A 582 -8.02 -30.99 32.86
C LYS A 582 -7.67 -29.84 33.81
N GLY A 583 -8.63 -28.96 34.13
CA GLY A 583 -8.39 -27.76 34.93
C GLY A 583 -7.49 -26.71 34.24
N ALA A 584 -7.31 -26.82 32.92
CA ALA A 584 -6.53 -25.85 32.16
C ALA A 584 -7.37 -24.62 31.81
N ARG A 585 -6.70 -23.46 31.76
CA ARG A 585 -7.31 -22.18 31.37
C ARG A 585 -7.84 -22.24 29.93
N VAL A 586 -9.03 -21.68 29.72
CA VAL A 586 -9.66 -21.54 28.40
C VAL A 586 -9.74 -20.07 27.99
N TYR A 587 -9.13 -19.69 26.85
CA TYR A 587 -9.00 -18.29 26.42
C TYR A 587 -10.17 -17.83 25.54
N GLY A 588 -10.50 -16.55 25.56
CA GLY A 588 -11.63 -15.98 24.81
C GLY A 588 -12.90 -15.88 25.65
N VAL A 589 -14.03 -15.75 24.97
CA VAL A 589 -15.33 -15.41 25.56
C VAL A 589 -16.17 -16.65 25.80
N GLY A 590 -16.68 -16.79 27.02
CA GLY A 590 -17.62 -17.83 27.45
C GLY A 590 -19.00 -17.68 26.82
N SER A 591 -19.96 -18.37 27.43
CA SER A 591 -21.36 -18.39 27.01
C SER A 591 -22.14 -17.24 27.62
N ASN A 592 -23.20 -16.76 26.95
CA ASN A 592 -24.13 -15.73 27.41
C ASN A 592 -23.45 -14.43 27.89
N CYS A 593 -22.32 -14.07 27.29
CA CYS A 593 -21.60 -12.86 27.65
C CYS A 593 -22.10 -11.66 26.84
N VAL A 594 -22.07 -10.46 27.43
CA VAL A 594 -22.35 -9.21 26.72
C VAL A 594 -21.14 -8.33 26.82
N ILE A 595 -20.54 -7.97 25.68
CA ILE A 595 -19.34 -7.14 25.62
C ILE A 595 -19.64 -5.92 24.75
N ARG A 596 -19.56 -4.73 25.33
CA ARG A 596 -19.83 -3.45 24.66
C ARG A 596 -18.75 -2.43 24.97
N ASP A 597 -18.36 -1.67 23.95
CA ASP A 597 -17.44 -0.52 24.07
C ASP A 597 -16.16 -0.88 24.84
N ALA A 598 -15.59 -2.04 24.47
CA ALA A 598 -14.51 -2.67 25.22
C ALA A 598 -13.36 -3.16 24.35
N ILE A 599 -12.18 -3.25 24.95
CA ILE A 599 -10.98 -3.86 24.40
C ILE A 599 -10.60 -5.03 25.30
N LEU A 600 -10.66 -6.24 24.76
CA LEU A 600 -10.06 -7.41 25.39
C LEU A 600 -8.64 -7.56 24.85
N ASP A 601 -7.64 -7.32 25.70
CA ASP A 601 -6.26 -7.51 25.31
C ASP A 601 -5.93 -9.02 25.10
N LYS A 602 -4.71 -9.33 24.71
CA LYS A 602 -4.30 -10.69 24.36
C LYS A 602 -4.45 -11.65 25.52
N ASN A 603 -4.86 -12.86 25.18
CA ASN A 603 -4.91 -14.01 26.07
C ASN A 603 -5.85 -13.83 27.28
N VAL A 604 -6.91 -13.05 27.12
CA VAL A 604 -7.95 -12.89 28.14
C VAL A 604 -8.83 -14.14 28.22
N THR A 605 -9.38 -14.42 29.40
CA THR A 605 -10.45 -15.39 29.63
C THR A 605 -11.66 -14.64 30.18
N ILE A 606 -12.77 -14.63 29.45
CA ILE A 606 -14.06 -14.17 29.96
C ILE A 606 -14.90 -15.42 30.21
N GLU A 607 -15.25 -15.69 31.47
CA GLU A 607 -16.09 -16.83 31.83
C GLU A 607 -17.58 -16.58 31.48
N ASP A 608 -18.44 -17.57 31.74
CA ASP A 608 -19.83 -17.51 31.33
C ASP A 608 -20.62 -16.39 32.04
N ASN A 609 -21.64 -15.85 31.38
CA ASN A 609 -22.57 -14.85 31.92
C ASN A 609 -21.93 -13.52 32.35
N VAL A 610 -20.75 -13.18 31.83
CA VAL A 610 -20.08 -11.90 32.11
C VAL A 610 -20.70 -10.77 31.28
N GLN A 611 -20.89 -9.61 31.89
CA GLN A 611 -21.34 -8.39 31.22
C GLN A 611 -20.29 -7.29 31.37
N ILE A 612 -19.75 -6.82 30.26
CA ILE A 612 -18.86 -5.66 30.17
C ILE A 612 -19.64 -4.60 29.41
N ILE A 613 -20.25 -3.68 30.14
CA ILE A 613 -21.22 -2.73 29.59
C ILE A 613 -21.03 -1.31 30.13
N ASN A 614 -20.23 -1.11 31.19
CA ASN A 614 -19.99 0.19 31.81
C ASN A 614 -21.29 1.00 32.02
N ALA A 615 -22.28 0.38 32.70
CA ALA A 615 -23.64 0.93 32.79
C ALA A 615 -23.70 2.32 33.47
N GLU A 616 -22.71 2.63 34.31
CA GLU A 616 -22.57 3.92 34.99
C GLU A 616 -21.87 5.00 34.12
N ASN A 617 -21.44 4.65 32.90
CA ASN A 617 -20.72 5.52 31.97
C ASN A 617 -19.48 6.17 32.59
N ILE A 618 -18.73 5.39 33.38
CA ILE A 618 -17.48 5.81 34.02
C ILE A 618 -16.48 6.18 32.93
N GLN A 619 -15.82 7.32 33.07
CA GLN A 619 -14.83 7.78 32.08
C GLN A 619 -13.42 7.24 32.37
N GLU A 620 -13.01 7.30 33.63
CA GLU A 620 -11.66 6.93 34.06
C GLU A 620 -11.74 6.04 35.30
N CYS A 621 -11.09 4.89 35.27
CA CYS A 621 -10.99 3.96 36.39
C CYS A 621 -9.77 3.06 36.22
N ASP A 622 -8.84 3.05 37.17
CA ASP A 622 -7.74 2.07 37.17
C ASP A 622 -8.00 0.99 38.23
N ARG A 623 -8.38 -0.21 37.77
CA ARG A 623 -8.51 -1.42 38.59
C ARG A 623 -7.65 -2.55 38.02
N ALA A 624 -6.61 -2.22 37.26
CA ALA A 624 -5.85 -3.21 36.50
C ALA A 624 -5.16 -4.22 37.42
N ASP A 625 -4.59 -3.76 38.54
CA ASP A 625 -3.86 -4.63 39.47
C ASP A 625 -4.80 -5.37 40.44
N SER A 626 -6.01 -4.86 40.67
CA SER A 626 -6.95 -5.42 41.65
C SER A 626 -8.01 -6.34 41.02
N HIS A 627 -8.54 -5.96 39.86
CA HIS A 627 -9.64 -6.65 39.18
C HIS A 627 -9.33 -6.97 37.71
N GLY A 628 -8.14 -6.62 37.22
CA GLY A 628 -7.69 -6.99 35.87
C GLY A 628 -8.28 -6.14 34.73
N TYR A 629 -8.89 -4.99 35.02
CA TYR A 629 -9.40 -4.08 34.01
C TYR A 629 -9.16 -2.62 34.36
N MET A 630 -9.23 -1.76 33.35
CA MET A 630 -9.32 -0.32 33.54
C MET A 630 -10.32 0.29 32.57
N ILE A 631 -10.80 1.49 32.86
CA ILE A 631 -11.66 2.27 31.99
C ILE A 631 -10.91 3.57 31.69
N GLN A 632 -10.81 3.92 30.42
CA GLN A 632 -10.22 5.18 29.99
C GLN A 632 -11.01 5.71 28.80
N ASP A 633 -11.27 7.02 28.81
CA ASP A 633 -12.17 7.67 27.86
C ASP A 633 -13.55 6.99 27.78
N GLY A 634 -14.01 6.26 28.81
CA GLY A 634 -15.25 5.49 28.79
C GLY A 634 -15.18 4.09 28.13
N ILE A 635 -14.01 3.69 27.62
CA ILE A 635 -13.77 2.37 27.02
C ILE A 635 -13.23 1.42 28.08
N VAL A 636 -13.84 0.24 28.24
CA VAL A 636 -13.34 -0.78 29.17
C VAL A 636 -12.19 -1.55 28.53
N VAL A 637 -11.03 -1.63 29.20
CA VAL A 637 -9.88 -2.41 28.77
C VAL A 637 -9.65 -3.56 29.74
N ILE A 638 -9.86 -4.79 29.30
CA ILE A 638 -9.46 -5.99 30.06
C ILE A 638 -8.00 -6.28 29.76
N MET A 639 -7.18 -6.32 30.82
CA MET A 639 -5.73 -6.39 30.69
C MET A 639 -5.26 -7.75 30.17
N LYS A 640 -4.07 -7.75 29.55
CA LYS A 640 -3.45 -8.97 29.02
C LYS A 640 -3.39 -10.09 30.07
N ASP A 641 -3.64 -11.32 29.64
CA ASP A 641 -3.53 -12.52 30.47
C ASP A 641 -4.51 -12.54 31.68
N VAL A 642 -5.55 -11.68 31.72
CA VAL A 642 -6.56 -11.64 32.81
C VAL A 642 -7.71 -12.63 32.62
N THR A 643 -8.23 -13.17 33.73
CA THR A 643 -9.48 -13.93 33.78
C THR A 643 -10.55 -13.12 34.48
N ILE A 644 -11.71 -12.94 33.85
CA ILE A 644 -12.90 -12.33 34.44
C ILE A 644 -13.89 -13.45 34.85
N PRO A 645 -14.20 -13.60 36.14
CA PRO A 645 -15.03 -14.69 36.66
C PRO A 645 -16.48 -14.67 36.18
N SER A 646 -17.12 -15.84 36.19
CA SER A 646 -18.49 -16.01 35.74
C SER A 646 -19.47 -15.09 36.47
N GLY A 647 -20.40 -14.49 35.72
CA GLY A 647 -21.44 -13.60 36.27
C GLY A 647 -20.97 -12.19 36.64
N THR A 648 -19.69 -11.85 36.40
CA THR A 648 -19.17 -10.51 36.69
C THR A 648 -19.86 -9.44 35.82
N VAL A 649 -20.16 -8.28 36.41
CA VAL A 649 -20.67 -7.08 35.70
C VAL A 649 -19.66 -5.95 35.87
N ILE A 650 -19.20 -5.38 34.74
CA ILE A 650 -18.24 -4.28 34.66
C ILE A 650 -18.90 -3.07 33.99
#